data_AF-A0A368BEY9-F1
#
_entry.id   AF-A0A368BEY9-F1
#
_cell.length_a   1.000
_cell.length_b   1.000
_cell.length_c   1.000
_cell.angle_alpha   90.00
_cell.angle_beta   90.00
_cell.angle_gamma   90.00
#
_symmetry.space_group_name_H-M   'P 1'
#
loop_
_entity.id
_entity.type
_entity.pdbx_description
1 polymer ?
#
loop_
_entity_poly.entity_id
_entity_poly.type
_entity_poly.pdbx_seq_one_letter_code
_entity_poly.pdbx_strand_id
1 'polypeptide(L)'
;MKRFFSHFPVLVAVCLLPSCDLAKLSADGETAKLKEKVAQLEKEREEAALEAELEEARRQLAIALSALDEEASVEAGEPGEGGELDDDPNDLEEFVDIPRAIVVEEAPQDDTLLPSVEASVALEATVPAALLETGDHQIFFAELSRFGEWFETQDYGFVWQPMALGTNPAWRPYTRGRWVNSDQGWTWLSDEPFGWAVYHYGRWVLLAEHGWVWVPGDDWAPAWVSWRQNDDYLGWAPLPPETLYDEVYDYDPGIDLAYDVSPEYYNFVPVDHFYEPVHSHCVPRTTVVTIIISTRNVTRFSMRENHVHCGGPDFAWVNRHARRPARRCQIDMGMGHDHFTRRHHHRLHEDRLHVFAPRVDAPWNAAVCPGRVARNLGRVEIVRAGNREIKRDLRHRYHEAAVRRQESAREALERPECQVALRNNQERRRNVAGSPKGSEDLVQDRKRRRARAEEGLRAATEAVAVAERRVEERKLQPEARVQAGRKIEQAKKELAVARESLDTRGAGRESRSGARGNPENLSDEARRTEMSRHRVMEAKQRALAEEKTADEKRRVLAEQKAAEAKRQEMARQQAVEAKQRALAEEKAMEARRVEIARKQAVEAKQRALAEQKAAEAKRQEMARQQAVEAKQRALAEQKAMEARRVEIARKQAVEAKQRALAKDQAEQKAAEARRVEIARQQALDARRKVVARQRAEESERRAVAQRKVEEARRRAEIEARRKAQIEAQRRTQQEAQRRSEALLAKRRVEEQRAAKERALALGRAQAKAKAQASAQAAALRQKAEIARREVSKSRRQKER
;
A
#
# COMPACT_ATOMS: atom_id res chain seq x y z
N MET A 1 -11.91 -15.85 -57.66
CA MET A 1 -11.44 -17.18 -57.18
C MET A 1 -12.22 -17.55 -55.92
N LYS A 2 -12.71 -18.80 -55.84
CA LYS A 2 -13.15 -19.57 -54.65
C LYS A 2 -14.01 -18.88 -53.55
N ARG A 3 -15.26 -19.37 -53.48
CA ARG A 3 -16.10 -19.63 -52.28
C ARG A 3 -16.79 -18.46 -51.55
N PHE A 4 -18.05 -18.24 -51.94
CA PHE A 4 -19.17 -18.07 -51.00
C PHE A 4 -20.17 -19.22 -51.24
N PHE A 5 -20.61 -19.88 -50.16
CA PHE A 5 -21.66 -20.91 -50.03
C PHE A 5 -22.27 -20.63 -48.64
N SER A 6 -23.58 -20.47 -48.40
CA SER A 6 -24.60 -21.53 -48.21
C SER A 6 -25.72 -20.90 -47.35
N HIS A 7 -27.03 -21.16 -47.46
CA HIS A 7 -27.87 -21.74 -48.52
C HIS A 7 -29.34 -21.29 -48.26
N PHE A 8 -30.14 -21.11 -49.31
CA PHE A 8 -31.62 -21.09 -49.27
C PHE A 8 -32.13 -21.84 -50.51
N PRO A 9 -32.96 -22.88 -50.33
CA PRO A 9 -34.09 -23.14 -51.23
C PRO A 9 -35.32 -23.63 -50.40
N VAL A 10 -36.54 -23.88 -50.93
CA VAL A 10 -36.94 -24.47 -52.22
C VAL A 10 -38.30 -23.96 -52.70
N LEU A 11 -38.37 -23.54 -53.97
CA LEU A 11 -39.52 -23.40 -54.90
C LEU A 11 -38.87 -23.05 -56.29
N VAL A 12 -39.24 -23.54 -57.48
CA VAL A 12 -40.19 -24.57 -57.98
C VAL A 12 -39.46 -25.38 -59.08
N ALA A 13 -39.78 -26.67 -59.30
CA ALA A 13 -39.37 -27.37 -60.54
C ALA A 13 -40.33 -28.49 -60.96
N VAL A 14 -41.19 -28.23 -61.96
CA VAL A 14 -41.90 -29.25 -62.77
C VAL A 14 -41.98 -28.75 -64.22
N CYS A 15 -41.99 -29.70 -65.17
CA CYS A 15 -42.39 -29.61 -66.58
C CYS A 15 -41.30 -29.46 -67.67
N LEU A 16 -40.99 -30.60 -68.31
CA LEU A 16 -40.85 -30.72 -69.77
C LEU A 16 -41.56 -32.01 -70.25
N LEU A 17 -42.74 -31.81 -70.87
CA LEU A 17 -43.37 -32.44 -72.06
C LEU A 17 -42.89 -33.82 -72.60
N PRO A 18 -43.75 -34.66 -73.25
CA PRO A 18 -44.68 -34.20 -74.30
C PRO A 18 -46.05 -34.89 -74.52
N SER A 19 -46.91 -34.13 -75.21
CA SER A 19 -47.96 -34.44 -76.21
C SER A 19 -48.68 -35.80 -76.25
N CYS A 20 -50.01 -35.76 -76.07
CA CYS A 20 -51.01 -36.48 -76.88
C CYS A 20 -52.31 -35.66 -76.92
N ASP A 21 -53.06 -35.71 -78.03
CA ASP A 21 -54.16 -34.79 -78.34
C ASP A 21 -55.52 -35.52 -78.47
N LEU A 22 -56.63 -34.78 -78.30
CA LEU A 22 -58.03 -35.11 -78.60
C LEU A 22 -58.64 -36.41 -78.01
N ALA A 23 -59.53 -36.26 -77.02
CA ALA A 23 -60.99 -36.27 -77.28
C ALA A 23 -61.89 -36.20 -76.01
N LYS A 24 -62.72 -35.16 -75.95
CA LYS A 24 -64.13 -35.11 -75.46
C LYS A 24 -64.51 -35.62 -74.03
N LEU A 25 -65.33 -34.78 -73.36
CA LEU A 25 -66.30 -35.09 -72.28
C LEU A 25 -65.80 -35.18 -70.81
N SER A 26 -65.46 -34.03 -70.21
CA SER A 26 -65.91 -33.64 -68.84
C SER A 26 -65.69 -32.15 -68.49
N ALA A 27 -65.41 -31.30 -69.50
CA ALA A 27 -64.81 -29.98 -69.27
C ALA A 27 -65.71 -28.96 -68.55
N ASP A 28 -67.04 -29.04 -68.69
CA ASP A 28 -67.94 -28.03 -68.13
C ASP A 28 -68.21 -28.23 -66.63
N GLY A 29 -68.27 -29.47 -66.15
CA GLY A 29 -68.57 -29.77 -64.75
C GLY A 29 -67.41 -29.47 -63.79
N GLU A 30 -66.17 -29.79 -64.20
CA GLU A 30 -64.99 -29.52 -63.37
C GLU A 30 -64.55 -28.07 -63.45
N THR A 31 -64.65 -27.41 -64.61
CA THR A 31 -64.35 -25.97 -64.69
C THR A 31 -65.40 -25.11 -63.98
N ALA A 32 -66.68 -25.53 -63.93
CA ALA A 32 -67.69 -24.89 -63.10
C ALA A 32 -67.36 -25.04 -61.60
N LYS A 33 -67.06 -26.26 -61.13
CA LYS A 33 -66.65 -26.50 -59.73
C LYS A 33 -65.35 -25.78 -59.34
N LEU A 34 -64.40 -25.64 -60.27
CA LEU A 34 -63.19 -24.85 -60.06
C LEU A 34 -63.48 -23.36 -59.99
N LYS A 35 -64.34 -22.81 -60.87
CA LYS A 35 -64.79 -21.41 -60.78
C LYS A 35 -65.55 -21.12 -59.49
N GLU A 36 -66.41 -22.04 -59.06
CA GLU A 36 -67.13 -21.96 -57.79
C GLU A 36 -66.16 -21.99 -56.59
N LYS A 37 -65.18 -22.89 -56.58
CA LYS A 37 -64.12 -22.92 -55.56
C LYS A 37 -63.21 -21.69 -55.58
N VAL A 38 -62.89 -21.14 -56.75
CA VAL A 38 -62.10 -19.91 -56.86
C VAL A 38 -62.89 -18.73 -56.31
N ALA A 39 -64.17 -18.57 -56.66
CA ALA A 39 -65.04 -17.55 -56.10
C ALA A 39 -65.25 -17.70 -54.58
N GLN A 40 -65.33 -18.94 -54.09
CA GLN A 40 -65.37 -19.27 -52.65
C GLN A 40 -64.08 -18.83 -51.94
N LEU A 41 -62.90 -19.16 -52.49
CA LEU A 41 -61.59 -18.80 -51.92
C LEU A 41 -61.29 -17.30 -52.03
N GLU A 42 -61.74 -16.63 -53.10
CA GLU A 42 -61.69 -15.17 -53.22
C GLU A 42 -62.56 -14.52 -52.15
N LYS A 43 -63.78 -15.02 -51.93
CA LYS A 43 -64.67 -14.55 -50.86
C LYS A 43 -64.05 -14.76 -49.46
N GLU A 44 -63.51 -15.94 -49.18
CA GLU A 44 -62.84 -16.23 -47.89
C GLU A 44 -61.60 -15.36 -47.67
N ARG A 45 -60.83 -15.08 -48.73
CA ARG A 45 -59.69 -14.16 -48.70
C ARG A 45 -60.12 -12.70 -48.44
N GLU A 46 -61.26 -12.27 -48.98
CA GLU A 46 -61.79 -10.92 -48.75
C GLU A 46 -62.38 -10.76 -47.34
N GLU A 47 -63.09 -11.77 -46.82
CA GLU A 47 -63.57 -11.78 -45.44
C GLU A 47 -62.41 -11.76 -44.43
N ALA A 48 -61.34 -12.53 -44.70
CA ALA A 48 -60.11 -12.52 -43.89
C ALA A 48 -59.33 -11.20 -43.96
N ALA A 49 -59.29 -10.54 -45.12
CA ALA A 49 -58.64 -9.23 -45.26
C ALA A 49 -59.36 -8.14 -44.44
N LEU A 50 -60.69 -8.14 -44.45
CA LEU A 50 -61.50 -7.18 -43.68
C LEU A 50 -61.41 -7.45 -42.17
N GLU A 51 -61.27 -8.71 -41.75
CA GLU A 51 -61.02 -9.08 -40.35
C GLU A 51 -59.62 -8.66 -39.89
N ALA A 52 -58.59 -8.85 -40.71
CA ALA A 52 -57.21 -8.41 -40.40
C ALA A 52 -57.11 -6.88 -40.24
N GLU A 53 -57.72 -6.09 -41.13
CA GLU A 53 -57.75 -4.63 -41.02
C GLU A 53 -58.49 -4.15 -39.77
N LEU A 54 -59.55 -4.85 -39.34
CA LEU A 54 -60.29 -4.55 -38.12
C LEU A 54 -59.57 -5.01 -36.84
N GLU A 55 -58.74 -6.06 -36.92
CA GLU A 55 -57.84 -6.46 -35.83
C GLU A 55 -56.68 -5.47 -35.67
N GLU A 56 -56.11 -4.99 -36.77
CA GLU A 56 -55.04 -3.97 -36.74
C GLU A 56 -55.54 -2.65 -36.15
N ALA A 57 -56.74 -2.19 -36.52
CA ALA A 57 -57.38 -1.03 -35.88
C ALA A 57 -57.54 -1.21 -34.35
N ARG A 58 -57.90 -2.40 -33.89
CA ARG A 58 -58.01 -2.73 -32.46
C ARG A 58 -56.65 -2.79 -31.74
N ARG A 59 -55.60 -3.30 -32.40
CA ARG A 59 -54.23 -3.31 -31.87
C ARG A 59 -53.70 -1.88 -31.67
N GLN A 60 -53.92 -0.99 -32.64
CA GLN A 60 -53.55 0.43 -32.51
C GLN A 60 -54.32 1.13 -31.37
N LEU A 61 -55.62 0.84 -31.22
CA LEU A 61 -56.44 1.37 -30.14
C LEU A 61 -55.99 0.88 -28.74
N ALA A 62 -55.57 -0.39 -28.63
CA ALA A 62 -55.02 -0.93 -27.39
C ALA A 62 -53.69 -0.26 -26.98
N ILE A 63 -52.80 0.03 -27.95
CA ILE A 63 -51.54 0.75 -27.73
C ILE A 63 -51.82 2.18 -27.22
N ALA A 64 -52.82 2.87 -27.80
CA ALA A 64 -53.23 4.19 -27.37
C ALA A 64 -53.80 4.21 -25.93
N LEU A 65 -54.55 3.18 -25.53
CA LEU A 65 -55.10 3.08 -24.18
C LEU A 65 -54.03 2.75 -23.13
N SER A 66 -53.08 1.85 -23.41
CA SER A 66 -51.98 1.55 -22.47
C SER A 66 -51.09 2.75 -22.17
N ALA A 67 -50.96 3.68 -23.13
CA ALA A 67 -50.19 4.92 -22.95
C ALA A 67 -50.86 5.94 -22.00
N LEU A 68 -52.13 5.73 -21.61
CA LEU A 68 -52.91 6.63 -20.75
C LEU A 68 -53.03 6.15 -19.29
N ASP A 69 -52.81 4.86 -19.00
CA ASP A 69 -53.06 4.30 -17.67
C ASP A 69 -51.90 4.53 -16.67
N GLU A 70 -50.70 4.87 -17.15
CA GLU A 70 -49.53 5.17 -16.31
C GLU A 70 -49.58 6.56 -15.61
N GLU A 71 -50.55 7.44 -15.93
CA GLU A 71 -50.62 8.81 -15.38
C GLU A 71 -51.07 8.91 -13.90
N ALA A 72 -51.47 7.81 -13.24
CA ALA A 72 -52.22 7.87 -11.98
C ALA A 72 -51.41 8.11 -10.68
N SER A 73 -50.07 8.20 -10.73
CA SER A 73 -49.23 7.90 -9.55
C SER A 73 -48.43 9.05 -8.92
N VAL A 74 -48.26 10.22 -9.55
CA VAL A 74 -47.32 11.26 -9.06
C VAL A 74 -47.76 12.70 -9.37
N GLU A 75 -48.57 13.33 -8.49
CA GLU A 75 -48.75 14.81 -8.48
C GLU A 75 -48.91 15.33 -7.03
N ALA A 76 -47.82 15.81 -6.42
CA ALA A 76 -47.84 16.71 -5.25
C ALA A 76 -46.45 17.37 -5.02
N GLY A 77 -46.31 18.66 -5.33
CA GLY A 77 -45.12 19.46 -5.04
C GLY A 77 -45.04 20.75 -5.87
N GLU A 78 -45.02 21.92 -5.21
CA GLU A 78 -44.89 23.24 -5.85
C GLU A 78 -43.44 23.78 -5.84
N PRO A 79 -43.08 24.78 -6.68
CA PRO A 79 -41.69 25.11 -7.01
C PRO A 79 -41.22 26.53 -6.61
N GLY A 80 -39.91 26.78 -6.72
CA GLY A 80 -39.26 28.10 -6.71
C GLY A 80 -37.82 28.02 -6.15
N GLU A 81 -36.85 28.83 -6.56
CA GLU A 81 -36.74 29.80 -7.66
C GLU A 81 -35.23 30.00 -7.96
N GLY A 82 -34.85 30.43 -9.16
CA GLY A 82 -33.44 30.42 -9.62
C GLY A 82 -32.59 31.64 -9.24
N GLY A 83 -31.27 31.52 -9.38
CA GLY A 83 -30.30 32.61 -9.20
C GLY A 83 -28.96 32.29 -9.88
N GLU A 84 -28.61 33.06 -10.91
CA GLU A 84 -27.47 32.94 -11.82
C GLU A 84 -26.54 34.16 -11.61
N LEU A 85 -25.19 34.01 -11.75
CA LEU A 85 -24.25 35.14 -11.93
C LEU A 85 -22.79 34.70 -12.25
N ASP A 86 -22.48 34.73 -13.55
CA ASP A 86 -21.27 35.16 -14.29
C ASP A 86 -19.81 35.07 -13.77
N ASP A 87 -18.92 34.81 -14.74
CA ASP A 87 -17.45 34.76 -14.72
C ASP A 87 -16.72 36.12 -14.54
N ASP A 88 -15.43 36.07 -14.17
CA ASP A 88 -14.32 36.69 -14.95
C ASP A 88 -12.95 36.09 -14.50
N PRO A 89 -11.83 36.23 -15.24
CA PRO A 89 -10.90 35.12 -15.42
C PRO A 89 -9.44 35.50 -15.10
N ASN A 90 -8.50 34.70 -15.66
CA ASN A 90 -7.09 35.02 -15.84
C ASN A 90 -6.19 34.89 -14.60
N ASP A 91 -5.56 33.72 -14.47
CA ASP A 91 -4.09 33.66 -14.49
C ASP A 91 -3.65 32.38 -15.23
N LEU A 92 -2.83 32.56 -16.27
CA LEU A 92 -2.24 31.51 -17.11
C LEU A 92 -0.71 31.64 -17.12
N GLU A 93 -0.05 30.56 -17.56
CA GLU A 93 1.40 30.40 -17.75
C GLU A 93 2.18 30.18 -16.42
N GLU A 94 3.07 29.20 -16.27
CA GLU A 94 3.75 28.27 -17.21
C GLU A 94 4.00 26.96 -16.41
N PHE A 95 3.79 25.72 -16.89
CA PHE A 95 4.58 24.99 -17.89
C PHE A 95 3.81 23.81 -18.52
N VAL A 96 4.16 23.52 -19.78
CA VAL A 96 3.62 22.50 -20.72
C VAL A 96 4.57 21.27 -20.70
N ASP A 97 4.22 19.98 -20.87
CA ASP A 97 3.12 19.26 -21.57
C ASP A 97 2.60 18.08 -20.73
N ILE A 98 1.28 17.96 -20.55
CA ILE A 98 0.62 16.70 -20.12
C ILE A 98 -0.51 16.41 -21.12
N PRO A 99 -0.54 15.24 -21.80
CA PRO A 99 -1.66 14.90 -22.68
C PRO A 99 -2.95 14.80 -21.87
N ARG A 100 -4.00 15.50 -22.33
CA ARG A 100 -5.30 15.68 -21.66
C ARG A 100 -5.75 14.44 -20.87
N ALA A 101 -5.83 14.59 -19.55
CA ALA A 101 -6.41 13.61 -18.65
C ALA A 101 -7.89 13.34 -19.01
N ILE A 102 -8.36 12.14 -18.70
CA ILE A 102 -9.75 11.73 -18.95
C ILE A 102 -10.64 12.28 -17.83
N VAL A 103 -11.11 13.51 -18.02
CA VAL A 103 -12.09 14.15 -17.13
C VAL A 103 -13.40 13.36 -17.15
N VAL A 104 -13.98 13.16 -15.97
CA VAL A 104 -15.28 12.52 -15.76
C VAL A 104 -16.18 13.51 -15.04
N GLU A 105 -17.18 14.07 -15.71
CA GLU A 105 -18.19 14.90 -15.03
C GLU A 105 -19.00 14.05 -14.05
N GLU A 106 -19.21 14.55 -12.84
CA GLU A 106 -20.03 13.93 -11.80
C GLU A 106 -21.44 14.53 -11.82
N ALA A 107 -22.46 13.73 -11.49
CA ALA A 107 -23.85 14.16 -11.51
C ALA A 107 -24.15 15.19 -10.39
N PRO A 108 -25.08 16.14 -10.60
CA PRO A 108 -25.42 17.14 -9.59
C PRO A 108 -25.98 16.49 -8.32
N GLN A 109 -25.54 16.99 -7.17
CA GLN A 109 -26.04 16.60 -5.86
C GLN A 109 -27.07 17.64 -5.40
N ASP A 110 -28.36 17.29 -5.48
CA ASP A 110 -29.40 18.06 -4.79
C ASP A 110 -29.38 17.72 -3.30
N ASP A 111 -28.96 18.69 -2.49
CA ASP A 111 -29.33 18.73 -1.08
C ASP A 111 -30.84 19.00 -1.00
N THR A 112 -31.66 17.95 -0.75
CA THR A 112 -32.72 17.88 0.28
C THR A 112 -33.58 16.60 0.07
N LEU A 113 -34.12 16.06 1.16
CA LEU A 113 -35.09 14.95 1.30
C LEU A 113 -34.52 13.53 1.38
N LEU A 114 -34.99 12.84 2.44
CA LEU A 114 -34.64 11.46 2.78
C LEU A 114 -35.20 10.47 1.74
N PRO A 115 -34.41 9.48 1.29
CA PRO A 115 -34.89 8.56 0.26
C PRO A 115 -35.87 7.52 0.83
N SER A 116 -36.96 7.28 0.11
CA SER A 116 -37.84 6.13 0.36
C SER A 116 -37.12 4.82 0.01
N VAL A 117 -37.27 3.82 0.87
CA VAL A 117 -36.47 2.58 0.90
C VAL A 117 -36.51 1.79 -0.42
N GLU A 118 -37.58 1.92 -1.21
CA GLU A 118 -37.76 1.16 -2.46
C GLU A 118 -37.07 1.82 -3.67
N ALA A 119 -36.88 3.15 -3.67
CA ALA A 119 -36.18 3.85 -4.74
C ALA A 119 -34.65 3.72 -4.65
N SER A 120 -34.12 3.53 -3.43
CA SER A 120 -32.67 3.35 -3.20
C SER A 120 -32.09 2.06 -3.78
N VAL A 121 -32.91 1.02 -3.97
CA VAL A 121 -32.41 -0.33 -4.35
C VAL A 121 -32.14 -0.46 -5.85
N ALA A 122 -32.86 0.27 -6.70
CA ALA A 122 -32.79 0.09 -8.15
C ALA A 122 -31.62 0.86 -8.82
N LEU A 123 -31.12 1.94 -8.20
CA LEU A 123 -30.12 2.83 -8.83
C LEU A 123 -28.67 2.55 -8.40
N GLU A 124 -28.41 1.74 -7.37
CA GLU A 124 -27.04 1.35 -6.97
C GLU A 124 -26.41 0.26 -7.86
N ALA A 125 -27.17 -0.40 -8.73
CA ALA A 125 -26.74 -1.67 -9.35
C ALA A 125 -25.83 -1.55 -10.58
N THR A 126 -25.91 -0.47 -11.37
CA THR A 126 -25.35 -0.49 -12.75
C THR A 126 -23.99 0.20 -12.90
N VAL A 127 -23.67 1.21 -12.07
CA VAL A 127 -22.34 1.87 -12.04
C VAL A 127 -21.22 0.92 -11.55
N PRO A 128 -21.41 0.08 -10.52
CA PRO A 128 -20.31 -0.68 -9.92
C PRO A 128 -19.58 -1.66 -10.83
N ALA A 129 -20.31 -2.37 -11.70
CA ALA A 129 -19.74 -3.43 -12.51
C ALA A 129 -18.71 -2.91 -13.53
N ALA A 130 -18.95 -1.72 -14.12
CA ALA A 130 -18.04 -1.10 -15.06
C ALA A 130 -16.72 -0.65 -14.41
N LEU A 131 -16.78 -0.12 -13.18
CA LEU A 131 -15.60 0.27 -12.39
C LEU A 131 -14.78 -0.96 -11.97
N LEU A 132 -15.45 -2.05 -11.58
CA LEU A 132 -14.82 -3.32 -11.23
C LEU A 132 -14.12 -4.01 -12.41
N GLU A 133 -14.73 -3.98 -13.60
CA GLU A 133 -14.16 -4.62 -14.79
C GLU A 133 -12.90 -3.92 -15.31
N THR A 134 -12.77 -2.61 -15.14
CA THR A 134 -11.56 -1.89 -15.61
C THR A 134 -10.39 -1.94 -14.63
N GLY A 135 -10.65 -2.15 -13.34
CA GLY A 135 -9.60 -2.33 -12.34
C GLY A 135 -8.58 -1.18 -12.33
N ASP A 136 -9.08 0.05 -12.41
CA ASP A 136 -8.28 1.28 -12.36
C ASP A 136 -8.72 2.17 -11.18
N HIS A 137 -7.97 3.24 -10.91
CA HIS A 137 -8.23 4.15 -9.78
C HIS A 137 -9.58 4.88 -9.85
N GLN A 138 -10.36 4.79 -10.95
CA GLN A 138 -11.71 5.35 -11.01
C GLN A 138 -12.66 4.78 -9.95
N ILE A 139 -12.44 3.53 -9.51
CA ILE A 139 -13.25 2.98 -8.41
C ILE A 139 -13.01 3.72 -7.09
N PHE A 140 -11.78 4.19 -6.84
CA PHE A 140 -11.47 5.04 -5.70
C PHE A 140 -12.04 6.43 -5.89
N PHE A 141 -11.82 7.05 -7.05
CA PHE A 141 -12.31 8.40 -7.33
C PHE A 141 -13.84 8.50 -7.13
N ALA A 142 -14.61 7.60 -7.76
CA ALA A 142 -16.08 7.62 -7.67
C ALA A 142 -16.62 7.28 -6.27
N GLU A 143 -16.04 6.30 -5.56
CA GLU A 143 -16.57 5.90 -4.25
C GLU A 143 -16.13 6.81 -3.10
N LEU A 144 -14.94 7.41 -3.18
CA LEU A 144 -14.40 8.26 -2.11
C LEU A 144 -14.91 9.70 -2.17
N SER A 145 -15.29 10.22 -3.36
CA SER A 145 -15.95 11.54 -3.49
C SER A 145 -17.21 11.68 -2.62
N ARG A 146 -17.89 10.56 -2.31
CA ARG A 146 -19.09 10.52 -1.47
C ARG A 146 -18.83 10.73 0.03
N PHE A 147 -17.56 10.69 0.46
CA PHE A 147 -17.18 10.73 1.88
C PHE A 147 -16.06 11.74 2.20
N GLY A 148 -15.59 12.49 1.22
CA GLY A 148 -14.45 13.39 1.33
C GLY A 148 -14.06 13.98 -0.01
N GLU A 149 -13.10 14.89 -0.01
CA GLU A 149 -12.70 15.66 -1.19
C GLU A 149 -11.35 15.20 -1.75
N TRP A 150 -11.21 15.33 -3.07
CA TRP A 150 -9.95 15.11 -3.77
C TRP A 150 -9.20 16.42 -3.97
N PHE A 151 -7.91 16.39 -3.70
CA PHE A 151 -6.98 17.49 -3.89
C PHE A 151 -5.85 17.05 -4.81
N GLU A 152 -5.19 18.00 -5.46
CA GLU A 152 -3.98 17.74 -6.24
C GLU A 152 -2.75 18.29 -5.51
N THR A 153 -1.64 17.54 -5.53
CA THR A 153 -0.36 17.93 -4.92
C THR A 153 0.76 17.73 -5.92
N GLN A 154 1.77 18.58 -5.88
CA GLN A 154 2.97 18.43 -6.72
C GLN A 154 3.80 17.19 -6.34
N ASP A 155 3.80 16.83 -5.06
CA ASP A 155 4.64 15.75 -4.52
C ASP A 155 4.02 14.35 -4.65
N TYR A 156 2.68 14.23 -4.67
CA TYR A 156 1.95 12.95 -4.64
C TYR A 156 0.83 12.81 -5.70
N GLY A 157 0.57 13.82 -6.53
CA GLY A 157 -0.56 13.83 -7.46
C GLY A 157 -1.89 13.96 -6.74
N PHE A 158 -2.91 13.21 -7.17
CA PHE A 158 -4.24 13.23 -6.55
C PHE A 158 -4.25 12.55 -5.18
N VAL A 159 -4.65 13.29 -4.15
CA VAL A 159 -4.78 12.83 -2.76
C VAL A 159 -6.21 13.04 -2.27
N TRP A 160 -6.69 12.18 -1.39
CA TRP A 160 -8.05 12.27 -0.84
C TRP A 160 -8.04 12.64 0.65
N GLN A 161 -9.01 13.43 1.07
CA GLN A 161 -9.19 13.82 2.47
C GLN A 161 -10.63 13.54 2.94
N PRO A 162 -10.82 12.80 4.05
CA PRO A 162 -12.15 12.50 4.57
C PRO A 162 -12.84 13.77 5.11
N MET A 163 -14.13 13.93 4.80
CA MET A 163 -14.96 15.02 5.32
C MET A 163 -15.00 15.05 6.87
N ALA A 164 -14.80 13.88 7.51
CA ALA A 164 -14.68 13.74 8.95
C ALA A 164 -13.56 14.60 9.58
N LEU A 165 -12.51 14.96 8.83
CA LEU A 165 -11.44 15.82 9.32
C LEU A 165 -11.91 17.27 9.48
N GLY A 166 -12.76 17.77 8.57
CA GLY A 166 -13.37 19.10 8.67
C GLY A 166 -14.30 19.25 9.87
N THR A 167 -14.95 18.16 10.30
CA THR A 167 -15.76 18.13 11.53
C THR A 167 -14.93 17.87 12.79
N ASN A 168 -13.84 17.11 12.69
CA ASN A 168 -12.99 16.72 13.81
C ASN A 168 -11.50 16.79 13.44
N PRO A 169 -10.79 17.88 13.79
CA PRO A 169 -9.36 18.02 13.55
C PRO A 169 -8.48 16.98 14.27
N ALA A 170 -9.02 16.25 15.25
CA ALA A 170 -8.32 15.15 15.92
C ALA A 170 -8.57 13.76 15.27
N TRP A 171 -9.32 13.71 14.16
CA TRP A 171 -9.49 12.49 13.35
C TRP A 171 -8.13 11.99 12.85
N ARG A 172 -7.95 10.67 12.88
CA ARG A 172 -6.71 10.00 12.52
C ARG A 172 -7.01 8.66 11.83
N PRO A 173 -6.22 8.26 10.83
CA PRO A 173 -6.37 6.95 10.19
C PRO A 173 -6.12 5.82 11.20
N TYR A 174 -6.74 4.66 10.96
CA TYR A 174 -6.65 3.47 11.82
C TYR A 174 -7.08 3.72 13.29
N THR A 175 -8.12 4.54 13.52
CA THR A 175 -8.70 4.74 14.87
C THR A 175 -10.14 4.26 15.02
N ARG A 176 -10.96 4.32 13.96
CA ARG A 176 -12.38 3.90 13.98
C ARG A 176 -12.52 2.50 13.38
N GLY A 177 -12.37 1.50 14.24
CA GLY A 177 -12.31 0.09 13.86
C GLY A 177 -11.68 -0.76 14.95
N ARG A 178 -11.25 -1.97 14.58
CA ARG A 178 -10.56 -2.93 15.45
C ARG A 178 -9.53 -3.76 14.69
N TRP A 179 -8.54 -4.28 15.40
CA TRP A 179 -7.59 -5.23 14.85
C TRP A 179 -8.09 -6.67 14.96
N VAL A 180 -7.89 -7.45 13.89
CA VAL A 180 -8.05 -8.92 13.92
C VAL A 180 -6.77 -9.57 13.39
N ASN A 181 -6.54 -10.82 13.79
CA ASN A 181 -5.45 -11.62 13.25
C ASN A 181 -6.03 -12.60 12.22
N SER A 182 -5.48 -12.59 11.01
CA SER A 182 -5.85 -13.48 9.92
C SER A 182 -4.69 -14.40 9.52
N ASP A 183 -4.92 -15.24 8.52
CA ASP A 183 -3.90 -16.00 7.80
C ASP A 183 -2.88 -15.12 7.05
N GLN A 184 -3.25 -13.88 6.70
CA GLN A 184 -2.34 -12.88 6.13
C GLN A 184 -1.75 -11.91 7.19
N GLY A 185 -1.97 -12.17 8.48
CA GLY A 185 -1.38 -11.40 9.59
C GLY A 185 -2.35 -10.43 10.26
N TRP A 186 -1.88 -9.27 10.71
CA TRP A 186 -2.72 -8.25 11.35
C TRP A 186 -3.53 -7.49 10.30
N THR A 187 -4.86 -7.61 10.39
CA THR A 187 -5.82 -7.01 9.47
C THR A 187 -6.61 -5.93 10.20
N TRP A 188 -6.73 -4.75 9.59
CA TRP A 188 -7.59 -3.69 10.10
C TRP A 188 -9.04 -3.93 9.66
N LEU A 189 -9.99 -3.90 10.60
CA LEU A 189 -11.42 -3.85 10.30
C LEU A 189 -11.92 -2.46 10.62
N SER A 190 -12.24 -1.69 9.58
CA SER A 190 -12.77 -0.34 9.73
C SER A 190 -14.27 -0.35 10.05
N ASP A 191 -14.70 0.59 10.89
CA ASP A 191 -16.12 0.92 11.05
C ASP A 191 -16.53 2.10 10.11
N GLU A 192 -15.63 2.57 9.25
CA GLU A 192 -15.84 3.68 8.30
C GLU A 192 -16.10 3.14 6.88
N PRO A 193 -17.07 3.71 6.13
CA PRO A 193 -17.54 3.11 4.87
C PRO A 193 -16.47 3.11 3.76
N PHE A 194 -15.56 4.07 3.77
CA PHE A 194 -14.42 4.16 2.84
C PHE A 194 -13.25 3.21 3.20
N GLY A 195 -13.32 2.54 4.36
CA GLY A 195 -12.19 1.80 4.93
C GLY A 195 -11.65 0.65 4.06
N TRP A 196 -12.51 0.03 3.25
CA TRP A 196 -12.13 -1.04 2.30
C TRP A 196 -11.05 -0.60 1.30
N ALA A 197 -11.02 0.69 0.94
CA ALA A 197 -10.04 1.26 0.04
C ALA A 197 -8.83 1.82 0.83
N VAL A 198 -9.10 2.80 1.70
CA VAL A 198 -8.04 3.68 2.21
C VAL A 198 -7.11 3.05 3.24
N TYR A 199 -7.52 1.94 3.86
CA TYR A 199 -6.69 1.19 4.82
C TYR A 199 -5.96 -0.01 4.19
N HIS A 200 -6.25 -0.34 2.92
CA HIS A 200 -5.74 -1.54 2.29
C HIS A 200 -4.91 -1.32 1.01
N TYR A 201 -5.13 -0.24 0.26
CA TYR A 201 -4.42 0.00 -1.01
C TYR A 201 -3.33 1.07 -0.95
N GLY A 202 -3.68 2.25 -0.41
CA GLY A 202 -2.82 3.43 -0.44
C GLY A 202 -1.97 3.64 0.82
N ARG A 203 -1.54 4.88 1.02
CA ARG A 203 -0.77 5.32 2.20
C ARG A 203 -1.35 6.62 2.75
N TRP A 204 -1.13 6.87 4.04
CA TRP A 204 -1.54 8.11 4.68
C TRP A 204 -0.35 9.00 4.98
N VAL A 205 -0.51 10.30 4.75
CA VAL A 205 0.48 11.33 5.09
C VAL A 205 -0.21 12.45 5.86
N LEU A 206 0.49 12.97 6.86
CA LEU A 206 0.07 14.13 7.65
C LEU A 206 0.78 15.36 7.09
N LEU A 207 0.02 16.26 6.46
CA LEU A 207 0.49 17.55 5.96
C LEU A 207 0.37 18.58 7.08
N ALA A 208 1.37 19.47 7.21
CA ALA A 208 1.48 20.40 8.34
C ALA A 208 0.30 21.39 8.42
N GLU A 209 -0.15 21.90 7.27
CA GLU A 209 -1.24 22.89 7.19
C GLU A 209 -2.61 22.28 6.85
N HIS A 210 -2.65 21.08 6.27
CA HIS A 210 -3.88 20.47 5.72
C HIS A 210 -4.35 19.21 6.47
N GLY A 211 -3.54 18.68 7.41
CA GLY A 211 -3.89 17.49 8.17
C GLY A 211 -3.70 16.19 7.38
N TRP A 212 -4.49 15.15 7.69
CA TRP A 212 -4.34 13.84 7.06
C TRP A 212 -4.90 13.81 5.64
N VAL A 213 -4.10 13.31 4.70
CA VAL A 213 -4.53 12.97 3.34
C VAL A 213 -4.06 11.56 2.98
N TRP A 214 -4.80 10.92 2.08
CA TRP A 214 -4.55 9.59 1.56
C TRP A 214 -4.03 9.64 0.12
N VAL A 215 -2.94 8.94 -0.15
CA VAL A 215 -2.36 8.77 -1.48
C VAL A 215 -2.75 7.39 -2.01
N PRO A 216 -3.41 7.28 -3.18
CA PRO A 216 -3.77 6.00 -3.79
C PRO A 216 -2.57 5.09 -4.05
N GLY A 217 -2.83 3.78 -4.07
CA GLY A 217 -1.90 2.73 -4.47
C GLY A 217 -2.66 1.55 -5.08
N ASP A 218 -1.96 0.60 -5.70
CA ASP A 218 -2.62 -0.52 -6.39
C ASP A 218 -2.64 -1.84 -5.57
N ASP A 219 -1.66 -2.00 -4.67
CA ASP A 219 -1.45 -3.27 -3.97
C ASP A 219 -2.29 -3.37 -2.70
N TRP A 220 -3.19 -4.34 -2.66
CA TRP A 220 -3.98 -4.67 -1.48
C TRP A 220 -3.12 -5.36 -0.41
N ALA A 221 -3.23 -4.91 0.84
CA ALA A 221 -2.71 -5.62 2.01
C ALA A 221 -3.65 -5.54 3.22
N PRO A 222 -3.54 -6.47 4.19
CA PRO A 222 -4.31 -6.46 5.43
C PRO A 222 -4.29 -5.14 6.22
N ALA A 223 -3.15 -4.44 6.24
CA ALA A 223 -3.00 -3.06 6.70
C ALA A 223 -1.59 -2.54 6.36
N TRP A 224 -1.44 -1.25 6.06
CA TRP A 224 -0.16 -0.60 5.80
C TRP A 224 0.31 0.24 6.98
N VAL A 225 0.86 -0.41 8.02
CA VAL A 225 1.28 0.22 9.28
C VAL A 225 2.66 -0.22 9.79
N SER A 226 3.35 0.69 10.46
CA SER A 226 4.52 0.43 11.32
C SER A 226 4.05 0.13 12.75
N TRP A 227 4.51 -0.98 13.33
CA TRP A 227 4.09 -1.48 14.65
C TRP A 227 5.10 -1.16 15.75
N ARG A 228 4.60 -0.76 16.93
CA ARG A 228 5.37 -0.63 18.17
C ARG A 228 4.68 -1.34 19.34
N GLN A 229 5.49 -1.82 20.28
CA GLN A 229 5.04 -2.60 21.44
C GLN A 229 5.92 -2.35 22.65
N ASN A 230 5.31 -2.30 23.83
CA ASN A 230 5.93 -2.68 25.11
C ASN A 230 4.97 -3.60 25.88
N ASP A 231 5.16 -3.75 27.19
CA ASP A 231 4.35 -4.66 27.99
C ASP A 231 2.95 -4.11 28.32
N ASP A 232 2.77 -2.77 28.31
CA ASP A 232 1.52 -2.09 28.65
C ASP A 232 0.70 -1.65 27.42
N TYR A 233 1.38 -1.28 26.32
CA TYR A 233 0.79 -0.63 25.14
C TYR A 233 1.19 -1.30 23.82
N LEU A 234 0.22 -1.37 22.92
CA LEU A 234 0.42 -1.63 21.49
C LEU A 234 0.14 -0.35 20.72
N GLY A 235 0.94 -0.09 19.69
CA GLY A 235 0.75 1.07 18.83
C GLY A 235 1.10 0.82 17.37
N TRP A 236 0.49 1.63 16.52
CA TRP A 236 0.64 1.58 15.07
C TRP A 236 0.64 2.98 14.49
N ALA A 237 1.44 3.19 13.45
CA ALA A 237 1.43 4.38 12.62
C ALA A 237 1.18 3.95 11.18
N PRO A 238 0.36 4.67 10.38
CA PRO A 238 0.29 4.41 8.94
C PRO A 238 1.68 4.57 8.31
N LEU A 239 1.99 3.73 7.32
CA LEU A 239 3.19 3.92 6.51
C LEU A 239 2.99 5.12 5.56
N PRO A 240 4.02 5.95 5.34
CA PRO A 240 3.92 7.13 4.49
C PRO A 240 4.03 6.77 2.99
N PRO A 241 3.63 7.67 2.06
CA PRO A 241 3.59 7.41 0.62
C PRO A 241 4.93 6.99 0.00
N GLU A 242 6.07 7.36 0.59
CA GLU A 242 7.40 6.91 0.09
C GLU A 242 7.64 5.40 0.25
N THR A 243 6.72 4.67 0.90
CA THR A 243 6.69 3.20 0.96
C THR A 243 5.85 2.55 -0.16
N LEU A 244 5.15 3.34 -0.98
CA LEU A 244 4.47 2.82 -2.17
C LEU A 244 5.50 2.29 -3.19
N TYR A 245 5.10 1.27 -3.94
CA TYR A 245 5.86 0.71 -5.06
C TYR A 245 7.23 0.12 -4.70
N ASP A 246 7.46 -0.27 -3.44
CA ASP A 246 8.67 -1.01 -3.05
C ASP A 246 8.55 -2.49 -3.45
N GLU A 247 9.30 -2.91 -4.48
CA GLU A 247 9.14 -4.18 -5.21
C GLU A 247 9.17 -5.46 -4.36
N VAL A 248 9.68 -5.41 -3.13
CA VAL A 248 9.97 -6.60 -2.30
C VAL A 248 9.07 -6.72 -1.06
N TYR A 249 8.46 -5.61 -0.60
CA TYR A 249 7.61 -5.56 0.61
C TYR A 249 8.19 -6.24 1.88
N ASP A 250 9.52 -6.25 2.04
CA ASP A 250 10.24 -6.77 3.21
C ASP A 250 10.53 -5.63 4.19
N TYR A 251 9.54 -5.27 5.01
CA TYR A 251 9.67 -4.18 5.98
C TYR A 251 10.10 -4.70 7.35
N ASP A 252 11.27 -4.25 7.82
CA ASP A 252 11.84 -4.57 9.12
C ASP A 252 11.53 -3.52 10.21
N PRO A 253 11.86 -3.77 11.49
CA PRO A 253 11.59 -2.83 12.59
C PRO A 253 12.28 -1.46 12.51
N GLY A 254 13.20 -1.24 11.57
CA GLY A 254 13.83 0.05 11.29
C GLY A 254 13.06 0.94 10.32
N ILE A 255 11.89 0.52 9.81
CA ILE A 255 11.11 1.27 8.81
C ILE A 255 10.68 2.67 9.29
N ASP A 256 10.33 2.83 10.57
CA ASP A 256 9.95 4.14 11.13
C ASP A 256 11.12 5.13 11.11
N LEU A 257 12.33 4.66 11.45
CA LEU A 257 13.57 5.40 11.33
C LEU A 257 14.02 5.62 9.87
N ALA A 258 13.70 4.71 8.96
CA ALA A 258 14.09 4.82 7.55
C ALA A 258 13.34 5.93 6.82
N TYR A 259 12.05 6.11 7.13
CA TYR A 259 11.14 7.09 6.51
C TYR A 259 10.81 8.31 7.41
N ASP A 260 11.55 8.48 8.51
CA ASP A 260 11.40 9.54 9.53
C ASP A 260 9.93 9.74 9.98
N VAL A 261 9.26 8.63 10.28
CA VAL A 261 7.85 8.60 10.71
C VAL A 261 7.70 9.32 12.04
N SER A 262 6.95 10.42 12.05
CA SER A 262 6.76 11.24 13.24
C SER A 262 6.04 10.48 14.36
N PRO A 263 6.37 10.71 15.64
CA PRO A 263 5.52 10.30 16.76
C PRO A 263 4.05 10.70 16.59
N GLU A 264 3.77 11.78 15.88
CA GLU A 264 2.42 12.26 15.58
C GLU A 264 1.55 11.30 14.76
N TYR A 265 2.17 10.35 14.06
CA TYR A 265 1.49 9.30 13.28
C TYR A 265 1.01 8.15 14.16
N TYR A 266 1.59 7.97 15.36
CA TYR A 266 1.32 6.81 16.19
C TYR A 266 0.02 6.93 16.99
N ASN A 267 -0.85 5.93 16.80
CA ASN A 267 -1.91 5.60 17.72
C ASN A 267 -1.40 4.55 18.71
N PHE A 268 -1.78 4.66 19.99
CA PHE A 268 -1.49 3.69 21.04
C PHE A 268 -2.78 3.30 21.77
N VAL A 269 -2.87 2.05 22.20
CA VAL A 269 -3.92 1.53 23.11
C VAL A 269 -3.29 0.60 24.16
N PRO A 270 -3.88 0.47 25.36
CA PRO A 270 -3.48 -0.56 26.31
C PRO A 270 -3.68 -1.97 25.71
N VAL A 271 -2.74 -2.88 25.97
CA VAL A 271 -2.75 -4.25 25.41
C VAL A 271 -4.07 -4.98 25.72
N ASP A 272 -4.62 -4.78 26.92
CA ASP A 272 -5.93 -5.27 27.37
C ASP A 272 -7.05 -5.12 26.33
N HIS A 273 -7.11 -3.96 25.66
CA HIS A 273 -8.25 -3.53 24.84
C HIS A 273 -7.99 -3.66 23.32
N PHE A 274 -6.89 -4.30 22.92
CA PHE A 274 -6.41 -4.29 21.54
C PHE A 274 -7.37 -4.91 20.49
N TYR A 275 -8.17 -5.90 20.88
CA TYR A 275 -9.19 -6.53 20.02
C TYR A 275 -10.57 -5.85 20.08
N GLU A 276 -10.76 -4.88 20.99
CA GLU A 276 -12.00 -4.11 21.11
C GLU A 276 -11.97 -2.93 20.10
N PRO A 277 -13.10 -2.26 19.81
CA PRO A 277 -13.11 -1.05 19.00
C PRO A 277 -12.16 0.01 19.57
N VAL A 278 -11.06 0.29 18.88
CA VAL A 278 -9.89 0.93 19.50
C VAL A 278 -10.11 2.41 19.81
N HIS A 279 -11.06 3.06 19.12
CA HIS A 279 -11.36 4.49 19.24
C HIS A 279 -11.57 4.95 20.70
N SER A 280 -12.30 4.18 21.51
CA SER A 280 -12.57 4.51 22.92
C SER A 280 -11.36 4.31 23.85
N HIS A 281 -10.31 3.64 23.38
CA HIS A 281 -9.11 3.29 24.15
C HIS A 281 -7.83 3.94 23.59
N CYS A 282 -7.94 4.71 22.51
CA CYS A 282 -6.82 5.48 21.94
C CYS A 282 -6.27 6.49 22.95
N VAL A 283 -4.99 6.41 23.23
CA VAL A 283 -4.29 7.32 24.15
C VAL A 283 -4.28 8.77 23.59
N PRO A 284 -4.45 9.81 24.45
CA PRO A 284 -4.34 11.21 24.04
C PRO A 284 -2.98 11.57 23.41
N ARG A 285 -2.99 12.48 22.42
CA ARG A 285 -1.77 12.87 21.65
C ARG A 285 -0.62 13.33 22.55
N THR A 286 -0.91 14.02 23.66
CA THR A 286 0.08 14.53 24.61
C THR A 286 0.92 13.45 25.28
N THR A 287 0.44 12.20 25.36
CA THR A 287 1.16 11.08 25.99
C THR A 287 1.90 10.21 24.98
N VAL A 288 1.62 10.34 23.67
CA VAL A 288 2.20 9.53 22.59
C VAL A 288 3.73 9.62 22.57
N VAL A 289 4.29 10.81 22.78
CA VAL A 289 5.76 11.02 22.84
C VAL A 289 6.40 10.32 24.04
N THR A 290 5.69 10.20 25.17
CA THR A 290 6.21 9.45 26.33
C THR A 290 6.20 7.94 26.07
N ILE A 291 5.13 7.42 25.46
CA ILE A 291 4.98 5.99 25.15
C ILE A 291 5.90 5.55 24.02
N ILE A 292 6.15 6.39 23.01
CA ILE A 292 7.01 5.99 21.89
C ILE A 292 8.46 5.75 22.35
N ILE A 293 8.94 6.49 23.37
CA ILE A 293 10.26 6.32 23.98
C ILE A 293 10.36 5.00 24.77
N SER A 294 9.27 4.57 25.41
CA SER A 294 9.23 3.33 26.20
C SER A 294 8.76 2.09 25.41
N THR A 295 8.66 2.19 24.08
CA THR A 295 8.26 1.08 23.19
C THR A 295 9.38 0.73 22.20
N ARG A 296 9.36 -0.51 21.70
CA ARG A 296 10.21 -0.96 20.58
C ARG A 296 9.38 -1.15 19.32
N ASN A 297 9.98 -0.93 18.16
CA ASN A 297 9.35 -1.31 16.90
C ASN A 297 9.36 -2.84 16.74
N VAL A 298 8.26 -3.40 16.23
CA VAL A 298 8.07 -4.85 15.99
C VAL A 298 7.50 -5.13 14.59
N THR A 299 7.61 -4.17 13.68
CA THR A 299 7.15 -4.30 12.28
C THR A 299 7.85 -5.47 11.58
N ARG A 300 7.06 -6.25 10.84
CA ARG A 300 7.58 -7.32 9.98
C ARG A 300 6.61 -7.57 8.84
N PHE A 301 6.87 -7.00 7.67
CA PHE A 301 6.11 -7.31 6.47
C PHE A 301 6.93 -8.31 5.65
N SER A 302 6.25 -9.21 4.93
CA SER A 302 6.90 -10.17 4.06
C SER A 302 5.95 -10.59 2.96
N MET A 303 6.40 -10.65 1.71
CA MET A 303 5.61 -11.26 0.65
C MET A 303 5.58 -12.79 0.82
N ARG A 304 4.38 -13.38 0.85
CA ARG A 304 4.14 -14.82 1.02
C ARG A 304 3.10 -15.27 0.02
N GLU A 305 3.40 -16.32 -0.75
CA GLU A 305 2.43 -16.92 -1.70
C GLU A 305 1.74 -15.85 -2.60
N ASN A 306 2.54 -14.87 -3.07
CA ASN A 306 2.13 -13.73 -3.88
C ASN A 306 1.17 -12.72 -3.21
N HIS A 307 1.10 -12.70 -1.88
CA HIS A 307 0.32 -11.74 -1.08
C HIS A 307 1.19 -11.07 0.01
N VAL A 308 0.81 -9.88 0.46
CA VAL A 308 1.52 -9.15 1.52
C VAL A 308 1.06 -9.68 2.88
N HIS A 309 1.95 -10.35 3.62
CA HIS A 309 1.67 -10.77 4.99
C HIS A 309 2.10 -9.68 5.98
N CYS A 310 1.13 -8.99 6.58
CA CYS A 310 1.33 -7.95 7.58
C CYS A 310 1.60 -8.55 8.97
N GLY A 311 2.87 -8.82 9.29
CA GLY A 311 3.26 -9.17 10.66
C GLY A 311 3.22 -7.96 11.61
N GLY A 312 3.88 -8.08 12.75
CA GLY A 312 3.80 -7.10 13.83
C GLY A 312 3.98 -7.78 15.19
N PRO A 313 3.23 -7.34 16.24
CA PRO A 313 3.20 -8.00 17.53
C PRO A 313 2.93 -9.51 17.42
N ASP A 314 3.58 -10.31 18.27
CA ASP A 314 3.36 -11.76 18.27
C ASP A 314 1.92 -12.09 18.71
N PHE A 315 1.17 -12.76 17.84
CA PHE A 315 -0.24 -13.08 18.09
C PHE A 315 -0.43 -13.87 19.40
N ALA A 316 0.44 -14.85 19.69
CA ALA A 316 0.30 -15.65 20.90
C ALA A 316 0.59 -14.83 22.17
N TRP A 317 1.54 -13.88 22.11
CA TRP A 317 1.78 -12.91 23.18
C TRP A 317 0.59 -11.98 23.37
N VAL A 318 0.06 -11.35 22.30
CA VAL A 318 -1.11 -10.46 22.39
C VAL A 318 -2.30 -11.20 22.99
N ASN A 319 -2.57 -12.42 22.54
CA ASN A 319 -3.71 -13.22 23.03
C ASN A 319 -3.60 -13.65 24.50
N ARG A 320 -2.42 -13.58 25.12
CA ARG A 320 -2.23 -13.85 26.57
C ARG A 320 -2.41 -12.62 27.44
N HIS A 321 -2.22 -11.42 26.89
CA HIS A 321 -2.26 -10.17 27.64
C HIS A 321 -3.54 -9.37 27.37
N ALA A 322 -4.19 -9.56 26.21
CA ALA A 322 -5.49 -8.95 25.91
C ALA A 322 -6.61 -9.52 26.80
N ARG A 323 -7.50 -8.64 27.26
CA ARG A 323 -8.66 -8.95 28.12
C ARG A 323 -9.66 -9.92 27.47
N ARG A 324 -9.76 -9.86 26.13
CA ARG A 324 -10.65 -10.68 25.31
C ARG A 324 -9.83 -11.35 24.21
N PRO A 325 -9.36 -12.60 24.40
CA PRO A 325 -8.59 -13.29 23.38
C PRO A 325 -9.45 -13.56 22.13
N ALA A 326 -8.85 -13.35 20.96
CA ALA A 326 -9.45 -13.60 19.67
C ALA A 326 -8.96 -14.93 19.06
N ARG A 327 -9.72 -15.44 18.09
CA ARG A 327 -9.27 -16.50 17.17
C ARG A 327 -8.63 -15.88 15.93
N ARG A 328 -7.76 -16.64 15.27
CA ARG A 328 -7.28 -16.29 13.93
C ARG A 328 -8.36 -16.62 12.90
N CYS A 329 -8.66 -15.69 12.01
CA CYS A 329 -9.57 -15.90 10.89
C CYS A 329 -8.83 -16.19 9.57
N GLN A 330 -9.57 -16.55 8.52
CA GLN A 330 -9.07 -16.60 7.14
C GLN A 330 -9.67 -15.44 6.32
N ILE A 331 -8.86 -14.74 5.53
CA ILE A 331 -9.37 -13.71 4.61
C ILE A 331 -10.01 -14.37 3.39
N ASP A 332 -11.24 -13.97 3.09
CA ASP A 332 -11.97 -14.34 1.88
C ASP A 332 -12.15 -13.07 1.02
N MET A 333 -11.24 -12.88 0.06
CA MET A 333 -11.20 -11.70 -0.81
C MET A 333 -12.27 -11.79 -1.89
N GLY A 334 -13.32 -11.00 -1.74
CA GLY A 334 -14.43 -10.93 -2.67
C GLY A 334 -14.20 -9.92 -3.78
N MET A 335 -14.12 -10.41 -5.03
CA MET A 335 -13.94 -9.59 -6.24
C MET A 335 -15.23 -9.40 -7.07
N GLY A 336 -16.37 -9.88 -6.58
CA GLY A 336 -17.65 -9.87 -7.33
C GLY A 336 -18.62 -8.74 -6.95
N HIS A 337 -19.64 -8.53 -7.79
CA HIS A 337 -20.71 -7.54 -7.57
C HIS A 337 -21.41 -7.69 -6.20
N ASP A 338 -21.66 -8.92 -5.76
CA ASP A 338 -22.25 -9.24 -4.44
C ASP A 338 -21.39 -8.73 -3.26
N HIS A 339 -20.08 -8.58 -3.44
CA HIS A 339 -19.19 -8.00 -2.44
C HIS A 339 -19.14 -6.48 -2.53
N PHE A 340 -19.31 -5.89 -3.72
CA PHE A 340 -19.39 -4.44 -3.89
C PHE A 340 -20.61 -3.84 -3.17
N THR A 341 -21.79 -4.47 -3.27
CA THR A 341 -22.98 -4.02 -2.53
C THR A 341 -22.78 -4.04 -1.01
N ARG A 342 -21.78 -4.78 -0.52
CA ARG A 342 -21.41 -4.89 0.90
C ARG A 342 -20.03 -4.30 1.22
N ARG A 343 -19.40 -3.55 0.30
CA ARG A 343 -18.03 -3.01 0.42
C ARG A 343 -17.76 -2.24 1.72
N HIS A 344 -18.77 -1.54 2.23
CA HIS A 344 -18.69 -0.75 3.46
C HIS A 344 -18.73 -1.58 4.75
N HIS A 345 -18.91 -2.91 4.68
CA HIS A 345 -19.14 -3.77 5.84
C HIS A 345 -18.25 -5.02 5.83
N HIS A 346 -17.14 -4.98 6.55
CA HIS A 346 -16.33 -6.19 6.80
C HIS A 346 -17.14 -7.19 7.64
N ARG A 347 -17.39 -8.39 7.10
CA ARG A 347 -18.17 -9.43 7.78
C ARG A 347 -17.26 -10.55 8.26
N LEU A 348 -17.12 -10.66 9.58
CA LEU A 348 -16.57 -11.84 10.24
C LEU A 348 -17.71 -12.85 10.43
N HIS A 349 -17.65 -13.99 9.76
CA HIS A 349 -18.62 -15.08 9.87
C HIS A 349 -17.88 -16.37 10.27
N GLU A 350 -18.25 -16.95 11.41
CA GLU A 350 -17.52 -18.06 12.03
C GLU A 350 -16.03 -17.72 12.19
N ASP A 351 -15.14 -18.33 11.41
CA ASP A 351 -13.70 -18.05 11.35
C ASP A 351 -13.25 -17.44 9.99
N ARG A 352 -14.17 -17.00 9.11
CA ARG A 352 -13.85 -16.35 7.82
C ARG A 352 -14.17 -14.85 7.85
N LEU A 353 -13.23 -14.04 7.35
CA LEU A 353 -13.36 -12.60 7.21
C LEU A 353 -13.55 -12.26 5.73
N HIS A 354 -14.77 -11.86 5.36
CA HIS A 354 -15.04 -11.38 4.01
C HIS A 354 -14.61 -9.92 3.87
N VAL A 355 -13.69 -9.65 2.93
CA VAL A 355 -13.24 -8.30 2.57
C VAL A 355 -13.50 -8.07 1.09
N PHE A 356 -14.01 -6.89 0.75
CA PHE A 356 -14.08 -6.45 -0.63
C PHE A 356 -12.72 -5.90 -1.05
N ALA A 357 -12.09 -6.57 -2.02
CA ALA A 357 -10.72 -6.29 -2.46
C ALA A 357 -10.64 -6.39 -3.99
N PRO A 358 -11.13 -5.37 -4.74
CA PRO A 358 -11.07 -5.36 -6.20
C PRO A 358 -9.62 -5.25 -6.69
N ARG A 359 -9.32 -5.82 -7.86
CA ARG A 359 -8.05 -5.53 -8.51
C ARG A 359 -8.07 -4.11 -9.05
N VAL A 360 -7.00 -3.35 -8.78
CA VAL A 360 -6.83 -1.96 -9.24
C VAL A 360 -5.46 -1.76 -9.91
N ASP A 361 -4.91 -2.80 -10.52
CA ASP A 361 -3.55 -2.86 -11.06
C ASP A 361 -3.42 -2.42 -12.55
N ALA A 362 -4.33 -1.56 -13.03
CA ALA A 362 -4.28 -1.05 -14.39
C ALA A 362 -3.03 -0.18 -14.67
N PRO A 363 -2.29 -0.41 -15.78
CA PRO A 363 -1.04 0.29 -16.05
C PRO A 363 -1.20 1.78 -16.36
N TRP A 364 -2.42 2.23 -16.69
CA TRP A 364 -2.76 3.63 -16.95
C TRP A 364 -3.19 4.44 -15.72
N ASN A 365 -3.20 3.86 -14.51
CA ASN A 365 -3.67 4.53 -13.28
C ASN A 365 -3.12 5.96 -13.08
N ALA A 366 -1.84 6.20 -13.42
CA ALA A 366 -1.21 7.53 -13.28
C ALA A 366 -1.73 8.60 -14.25
N ALA A 367 -2.55 8.23 -15.25
CA ALA A 367 -3.20 9.16 -16.18
C ALA A 367 -4.71 9.30 -15.94
N VAL A 368 -5.21 8.66 -14.88
CA VAL A 368 -6.61 8.74 -14.45
C VAL A 368 -6.75 9.85 -13.41
N CYS A 369 -7.75 10.73 -13.56
CA CYS A 369 -8.06 11.77 -12.59
C CYS A 369 -9.45 11.56 -11.93
N PRO A 370 -9.67 12.13 -10.72
CA PRO A 370 -11.00 12.25 -10.15
C PRO A 370 -11.87 13.23 -10.95
N GLY A 371 -13.19 13.04 -10.88
CA GLY A 371 -14.15 13.88 -11.60
C GLY A 371 -14.24 15.32 -11.07
N ARG A 372 -14.04 15.50 -9.76
CA ARG A 372 -13.94 16.80 -9.10
C ARG A 372 -12.65 16.84 -8.27
N VAL A 373 -11.83 17.86 -8.51
CA VAL A 373 -10.70 18.25 -7.64
C VAL A 373 -11.13 19.53 -6.93
N ALA A 374 -11.13 19.53 -5.59
CA ALA A 374 -11.56 20.68 -4.80
C ALA A 374 -10.53 21.82 -4.83
N ARG A 375 -9.23 21.50 -4.77
CA ARG A 375 -8.13 22.45 -4.96
C ARG A 375 -6.82 21.76 -5.32
N ASN A 376 -5.94 22.47 -6.04
CA ASN A 376 -4.52 22.15 -6.05
C ASN A 376 -3.86 22.76 -4.79
N LEU A 377 -3.06 21.97 -4.07
CA LEU A 377 -2.34 22.37 -2.86
C LEU A 377 -0.88 22.76 -3.15
N GLY A 378 -0.43 22.59 -4.38
CA GLY A 378 0.94 22.82 -4.81
C GLY A 378 1.92 21.87 -4.12
N ARG A 379 3.07 22.41 -3.74
CA ARG A 379 4.09 21.71 -2.95
C ARG A 379 3.70 21.72 -1.47
N VAL A 380 3.72 20.56 -0.82
CA VAL A 380 3.18 20.40 0.54
C VAL A 380 4.27 20.12 1.59
N GLU A 381 4.14 20.70 2.79
CA GLU A 381 5.00 20.37 3.92
C GLU A 381 4.46 19.16 4.68
N ILE A 382 5.33 18.16 4.89
CA ILE A 382 4.96 16.88 5.51
C ILE A 382 5.47 16.85 6.95
N VAL A 383 4.59 16.50 7.90
CA VAL A 383 4.98 16.29 9.30
C VAL A 383 5.89 15.06 9.41
N ARG A 384 7.14 15.29 9.83
CA ARG A 384 8.17 14.26 10.05
C ARG A 384 8.67 14.30 11.50
N ALA A 385 9.48 13.32 11.91
CA ALA A 385 10.04 13.30 13.25
C ALA A 385 11.11 14.39 13.46
N GLY A 386 11.70 14.91 12.38
CA GLY A 386 12.71 15.98 12.41
C GLY A 386 14.08 15.53 12.91
N ASN A 387 14.25 14.23 13.16
CA ASN A 387 15.45 13.69 13.77
C ASN A 387 16.51 13.28 12.73
N ARG A 388 16.10 12.92 11.51
CA ARG A 388 17.00 12.47 10.43
C ARG A 388 16.48 12.82 9.04
N GLU A 389 17.42 13.08 8.14
CA GLU A 389 17.11 13.14 6.72
C GLU A 389 16.85 11.73 6.16
N ILE A 390 15.67 11.49 5.58
CA ILE A 390 15.38 10.24 4.84
C ILE A 390 16.46 10.06 3.77
N LYS A 391 17.13 8.90 3.78
CA LYS A 391 18.27 8.61 2.90
C LYS A 391 17.92 8.95 1.45
N ARG A 392 18.85 9.59 0.74
CA ARG A 392 18.65 10.02 -0.66
C ARG A 392 18.16 8.88 -1.56
N ASP A 393 18.70 7.68 -1.38
CA ASP A 393 18.33 6.47 -2.13
C ASP A 393 16.86 6.06 -1.92
N LEU A 394 16.29 6.27 -0.72
CA LEU A 394 14.87 5.97 -0.43
C LEU A 394 13.95 6.94 -1.18
N ARG A 395 14.25 8.24 -1.14
CA ARG A 395 13.47 9.26 -1.88
C ARG A 395 13.60 9.05 -3.39
N HIS A 396 14.80 8.72 -3.87
CA HIS A 396 15.05 8.43 -5.27
C HIS A 396 14.20 7.24 -5.75
N ARG A 397 14.14 6.13 -4.99
CA ARG A 397 13.31 4.98 -5.35
C ARG A 397 11.84 5.34 -5.54
N TYR A 398 11.24 6.11 -4.62
CA TYR A 398 9.84 6.54 -4.78
C TYR A 398 9.63 7.43 -6.01
N HIS A 399 10.49 8.43 -6.22
CA HIS A 399 10.40 9.33 -7.37
C HIS A 399 10.61 8.58 -8.71
N GLU A 400 11.60 7.69 -8.77
CA GLU A 400 11.88 6.86 -9.94
C GLU A 400 10.73 5.90 -10.24
N ALA A 401 10.10 5.30 -9.22
CA ALA A 401 8.90 4.49 -9.40
C ALA A 401 7.72 5.33 -9.92
N ALA A 402 7.51 6.54 -9.39
CA ALA A 402 6.46 7.44 -9.85
C ALA A 402 6.65 7.85 -11.34
N VAL A 403 7.88 8.21 -11.73
CA VAL A 403 8.23 8.52 -13.14
C VAL A 403 7.98 7.31 -14.05
N ARG A 404 8.52 6.14 -13.71
CA ARG A 404 8.30 4.90 -14.49
C ARG A 404 6.82 4.56 -14.66
N ARG A 405 5.98 4.84 -13.66
CA ARG A 405 4.53 4.64 -13.73
C ARG A 405 3.85 5.66 -14.63
N GLN A 406 4.28 6.91 -14.63
CA GLN A 406 3.76 7.94 -15.52
C GLN A 406 4.14 7.65 -16.98
N GLU A 407 5.37 7.19 -17.23
CA GLU A 407 5.83 6.67 -18.53
C GLU A 407 5.01 5.45 -18.96
N SER A 408 4.84 4.45 -18.07
CA SER A 408 4.02 3.26 -18.33
C SER A 408 2.56 3.59 -18.64
N ALA A 409 1.99 4.59 -17.97
CA ALA A 409 0.64 5.05 -18.22
C ALA A 409 0.52 5.74 -19.59
N ARG A 410 1.50 6.55 -19.98
CA ARG A 410 1.59 7.15 -21.32
C ARG A 410 1.69 6.08 -22.40
N GLU A 411 2.62 5.13 -22.26
CA GLU A 411 2.74 3.99 -23.19
C GLU A 411 1.47 3.14 -23.26
N ALA A 412 0.76 2.96 -22.14
CA ALA A 412 -0.50 2.24 -22.12
C ALA A 412 -1.58 3.00 -22.90
N LEU A 413 -1.72 4.31 -22.69
CA LEU A 413 -2.69 5.15 -23.43
C LEU A 413 -2.46 5.18 -24.95
N GLU A 414 -1.22 5.00 -25.41
CA GLU A 414 -0.90 4.90 -26.84
C GLU A 414 -1.35 3.56 -27.47
N ARG A 415 -1.66 2.52 -26.66
CA ARG A 415 -2.12 1.21 -27.17
C ARG A 415 -3.59 1.24 -27.58
N PRO A 416 -3.95 0.78 -28.80
CA PRO A 416 -5.35 0.72 -29.25
C PRO A 416 -6.27 -0.06 -28.30
N GLU A 417 -5.74 -1.11 -27.66
CA GLU A 417 -6.45 -1.93 -26.67
C GLU A 417 -6.89 -1.12 -25.45
N CYS A 418 -6.03 -0.23 -24.95
CA CYS A 418 -6.34 0.64 -23.81
C CYS A 418 -7.30 1.75 -24.21
N GLN A 419 -7.14 2.33 -25.41
CA GLN A 419 -8.10 3.30 -25.96
C GLN A 419 -9.49 2.70 -26.13
N VAL A 420 -9.58 1.44 -26.58
CA VAL A 420 -10.84 0.69 -26.66
C VAL A 420 -11.39 0.37 -25.26
N ALA A 421 -10.57 -0.04 -24.30
CA ALA A 421 -11.00 -0.28 -22.92
C ALA A 421 -11.55 0.99 -22.25
N LEU A 422 -10.84 2.12 -22.38
CA LEU A 422 -11.24 3.43 -21.85
C LEU A 422 -12.51 3.95 -22.54
N ARG A 423 -12.59 3.84 -23.88
CA ARG A 423 -13.79 4.18 -24.63
C ARG A 423 -14.99 3.31 -24.22
N ASN A 424 -14.79 2.00 -24.06
CA ASN A 424 -15.84 1.10 -23.58
C ASN A 424 -16.26 1.44 -22.14
N ASN A 425 -15.34 1.85 -21.27
CA ASN A 425 -15.66 2.32 -19.92
C ASN A 425 -16.48 3.61 -19.97
N GLN A 426 -16.06 4.60 -20.76
CA GLN A 426 -16.79 5.85 -20.99
C GLN A 426 -18.18 5.62 -21.60
N GLU A 427 -18.30 4.78 -22.62
CA GLU A 427 -19.58 4.45 -23.26
C GLU A 427 -20.49 3.67 -22.31
N ARG A 428 -19.96 2.71 -21.53
CA ARG A 428 -20.74 2.03 -20.48
C ARG A 428 -21.19 2.99 -19.39
N ARG A 429 -20.33 3.89 -18.91
CA ARG A 429 -20.70 4.94 -17.95
C ARG A 429 -21.77 5.88 -18.52
N ARG A 430 -21.64 6.32 -19.78
CA ARG A 430 -22.66 7.12 -20.46
C ARG A 430 -23.97 6.38 -20.65
N ASN A 431 -23.94 5.08 -20.93
CA ASN A 431 -25.16 4.25 -21.04
C ASN A 431 -25.82 4.01 -19.67
N VAL A 432 -25.05 4.06 -18.58
CA VAL A 432 -25.56 4.00 -17.20
C VAL A 432 -26.08 5.37 -16.72
N ALA A 433 -25.36 6.45 -17.00
CA ALA A 433 -25.76 7.82 -16.70
C ALA A 433 -26.91 8.32 -17.61
N GLY A 434 -27.07 7.72 -18.80
CA GLY A 434 -28.17 7.93 -19.74
C GLY A 434 -29.48 7.26 -19.33
N SER A 435 -29.58 6.72 -18.12
CA SER A 435 -30.87 6.44 -17.48
C SER A 435 -31.44 7.77 -16.95
N PRO A 436 -32.50 8.34 -17.55
CA PRO A 436 -32.80 9.76 -17.36
C PRO A 436 -33.31 10.07 -15.95
N LYS A 437 -32.69 11.06 -15.29
CA LYS A 437 -33.23 11.71 -14.10
C LYS A 437 -33.88 13.05 -14.46
N GLY A 438 -35.07 13.28 -13.93
CA GLY A 438 -35.43 14.57 -13.32
C GLY A 438 -36.11 15.64 -14.21
N SER A 439 -37.36 15.95 -13.86
CA SER A 439 -38.13 17.18 -14.15
C SER A 439 -38.39 17.58 -15.61
N GLU A 440 -37.45 18.15 -16.36
CA GLU A 440 -37.78 18.84 -17.62
C GLU A 440 -38.35 17.93 -18.72
N ASP A 441 -37.85 16.69 -18.79
CA ASP A 441 -38.28 15.74 -19.84
C ASP A 441 -39.66 15.12 -19.57
N LEU A 442 -40.24 15.25 -18.36
CA LEU A 442 -41.60 14.76 -18.08
C LEU A 442 -42.66 15.54 -18.87
N VAL A 443 -42.48 16.84 -19.06
CA VAL A 443 -43.42 17.66 -19.85
C VAL A 443 -43.28 17.36 -21.35
N GLN A 444 -42.06 17.08 -21.83
CA GLN A 444 -41.82 16.71 -23.22
C GLN A 444 -42.23 15.27 -23.52
N ASP A 445 -42.00 14.32 -22.61
CA ASP A 445 -42.47 12.94 -22.74
C ASP A 445 -44.00 12.88 -22.63
N ARG A 446 -44.65 13.61 -21.72
CA ARG A 446 -46.12 13.73 -21.67
C ARG A 446 -46.69 14.30 -22.98
N LYS A 447 -46.04 15.31 -23.58
CA LYS A 447 -46.39 15.83 -24.91
C LYS A 447 -46.17 14.78 -26.03
N ARG A 448 -45.09 14.02 -26.00
CA ARG A 448 -44.78 12.95 -26.98
C ARG A 448 -45.72 11.75 -26.85
N ARG A 449 -46.05 11.31 -25.63
CA ARG A 449 -47.03 10.26 -25.33
C ARG A 449 -48.42 10.67 -25.79
N ARG A 450 -48.85 11.89 -25.48
CA ARG A 450 -50.11 12.46 -25.98
C ARG A 450 -50.14 12.56 -27.51
N ALA A 451 -49.07 13.03 -28.14
CA ALA A 451 -48.97 13.07 -29.59
C ALA A 451 -49.09 11.68 -30.23
N ARG A 452 -48.45 10.65 -29.65
CA ARG A 452 -48.60 9.25 -30.09
C ARG A 452 -50.01 8.69 -29.88
N ALA A 453 -50.67 9.04 -28.77
CA ALA A 453 -52.06 8.63 -28.53
C ALA A 453 -53.04 9.31 -29.50
N GLU A 454 -52.84 10.60 -29.80
CA GLU A 454 -53.61 11.35 -30.81
C GLU A 454 -53.34 10.83 -32.24
N GLU A 455 -52.10 10.44 -32.55
CA GLU A 455 -51.71 9.80 -33.82
C GLU A 455 -52.35 8.41 -33.98
N GLY A 456 -52.29 7.57 -32.94
CA GLY A 456 -52.96 6.27 -32.91
C GLY A 456 -54.49 6.37 -33.04
N LEU A 457 -55.10 7.37 -32.40
CA LEU A 457 -56.54 7.64 -32.52
C LEU A 457 -56.93 8.11 -33.94
N ARG A 458 -56.09 8.93 -34.59
CA ARG A 458 -56.27 9.31 -36.01
C ARG A 458 -56.15 8.10 -36.93
N ALA A 459 -55.09 7.31 -36.80
CA ALA A 459 -54.87 6.11 -37.62
C ALA A 459 -56.02 5.10 -37.48
N ALA A 460 -56.52 4.87 -36.26
CA ALA A 460 -57.67 4.00 -36.02
C ALA A 460 -58.99 4.58 -36.59
N THR A 461 -59.17 5.90 -36.55
CA THR A 461 -60.32 6.57 -37.18
C THR A 461 -60.27 6.47 -38.71
N GLU A 462 -59.10 6.65 -39.31
CA GLU A 462 -58.90 6.48 -40.76
C GLU A 462 -59.11 5.02 -41.19
N ALA A 463 -58.61 4.04 -40.42
CA ALA A 463 -58.84 2.62 -40.68
C ALA A 463 -60.32 2.25 -40.67
N VAL A 464 -61.10 2.77 -39.69
CA VAL A 464 -62.56 2.58 -39.66
C VAL A 464 -63.24 3.25 -40.87
N ALA A 465 -62.83 4.46 -41.25
CA ALA A 465 -63.37 5.15 -42.43
C ALA A 465 -62.98 4.50 -43.78
N VAL A 466 -61.88 3.73 -43.83
CA VAL A 466 -61.51 2.89 -44.97
C VAL A 466 -62.34 1.61 -44.99
N ALA A 467 -62.58 0.98 -43.83
CA ALA A 467 -63.47 -0.18 -43.71
C ALA A 467 -64.91 0.16 -44.11
N GLU A 468 -65.42 1.33 -43.72
CA GLU A 468 -66.73 1.84 -44.14
C GLU A 468 -66.84 2.00 -45.66
N ARG A 469 -65.91 2.74 -46.28
CA ARG A 469 -65.90 2.94 -47.74
C ARG A 469 -65.82 1.62 -48.50
N ARG A 470 -65.01 0.66 -48.04
CA ARG A 470 -64.91 -0.68 -48.66
C ARG A 470 -66.19 -1.51 -48.52
N VAL A 471 -66.96 -1.35 -47.44
CA VAL A 471 -68.28 -1.99 -47.25
C VAL A 471 -69.38 -1.31 -48.09
N GLU A 472 -69.20 -0.04 -48.44
CA GLU A 472 -70.11 0.73 -49.29
C GLU A 472 -69.85 0.52 -50.80
N GLU A 473 -68.58 0.48 -51.22
CA GLU A 473 -68.14 0.36 -52.62
C GLU A 473 -68.32 -1.07 -53.20
N ARG A 474 -68.40 -2.10 -52.35
CA ARG A 474 -68.43 -3.51 -52.78
C ARG A 474 -69.83 -4.13 -52.68
N LYS A 475 -70.21 -4.90 -53.70
CA LYS A 475 -71.47 -5.68 -53.76
C LYS A 475 -71.44 -6.93 -52.87
N LEU A 476 -71.23 -6.73 -51.57
CA LEU A 476 -71.31 -7.78 -50.56
C LEU A 476 -72.74 -8.34 -50.45
N GLN A 477 -72.85 -9.64 -50.14
CA GLN A 477 -74.12 -10.29 -49.83
C GLN A 477 -74.82 -9.58 -48.65
N PRO A 478 -76.17 -9.47 -48.62
CA PRO A 478 -76.88 -8.66 -47.63
C PRO A 478 -76.53 -9.00 -46.16
N GLU A 479 -76.39 -10.29 -45.85
CA GLU A 479 -76.06 -10.76 -44.49
C GLU A 479 -74.63 -10.38 -44.07
N ALA A 480 -73.66 -10.51 -44.98
CA ALA A 480 -72.26 -10.12 -44.72
C ALA A 480 -72.13 -8.61 -44.51
N ARG A 481 -72.86 -7.80 -45.29
CA ARG A 481 -72.91 -6.33 -45.11
C ARG A 481 -73.48 -5.93 -43.74
N VAL A 482 -74.50 -6.64 -43.24
CA VAL A 482 -75.05 -6.43 -41.89
C VAL A 482 -74.06 -6.82 -40.79
N GLN A 483 -73.31 -7.91 -40.96
CA GLN A 483 -72.29 -8.31 -39.98
C GLN A 483 -71.09 -7.34 -39.94
N ALA A 484 -70.58 -6.93 -41.12
CA ALA A 484 -69.52 -5.93 -41.22
C ALA A 484 -69.95 -4.59 -40.61
N GLY A 485 -71.18 -4.12 -40.89
CA GLY A 485 -71.75 -2.92 -40.28
C GLY A 485 -71.83 -2.98 -38.75
N ARG A 486 -72.14 -4.15 -38.18
CA ARG A 486 -72.11 -4.34 -36.70
C ARG A 486 -70.70 -4.29 -36.12
N LYS A 487 -69.69 -4.87 -36.80
CA LYS A 487 -68.28 -4.80 -36.37
C LYS A 487 -67.77 -3.34 -36.42
N ILE A 488 -68.12 -2.60 -37.47
CA ILE A 488 -67.81 -1.16 -37.63
C ILE A 488 -68.47 -0.32 -36.54
N GLU A 489 -69.78 -0.49 -36.29
CA GLU A 489 -70.49 0.21 -35.22
C GLU A 489 -69.95 -0.10 -33.82
N GLN A 490 -69.41 -1.29 -33.60
CA GLN A 490 -68.69 -1.61 -32.37
C GLN A 490 -67.35 -0.86 -32.29
N ALA A 491 -66.54 -0.87 -33.36
CA ALA A 491 -65.27 -0.14 -33.40
C ALA A 491 -65.45 1.38 -33.23
N LYS A 492 -66.53 1.97 -33.78
CA LYS A 492 -66.89 3.38 -33.52
C LYS A 492 -67.18 3.67 -32.05
N LYS A 493 -67.83 2.76 -31.33
CA LYS A 493 -68.10 2.92 -29.89
C LYS A 493 -66.81 2.81 -29.07
N GLU A 494 -65.94 1.87 -29.43
CA GLU A 494 -64.60 1.73 -28.84
C GLU A 494 -63.76 3.02 -29.07
N LEU A 495 -63.80 3.60 -30.27
CA LEU A 495 -63.18 4.91 -30.59
C LEU A 495 -63.81 6.09 -29.83
N ALA A 496 -65.13 6.12 -29.67
CA ALA A 496 -65.81 7.20 -28.95
C ALA A 496 -65.40 7.24 -27.47
N VAL A 497 -65.30 6.08 -26.81
CA VAL A 497 -64.83 5.96 -25.41
C VAL A 497 -63.36 6.33 -25.26
N ALA A 498 -62.51 5.96 -26.22
CA ALA A 498 -61.10 6.35 -26.23
C ALA A 498 -60.92 7.87 -26.40
N ARG A 499 -61.76 8.50 -27.23
CA ARG A 499 -61.77 9.96 -27.44
C ARG A 499 -62.28 10.71 -26.20
N GLU A 500 -63.37 10.25 -25.60
CA GLU A 500 -63.92 10.84 -24.36
C GLU A 500 -62.92 10.77 -23.20
N SER A 501 -62.19 9.66 -23.07
CA SER A 501 -61.09 9.52 -22.10
C SER A 501 -59.94 10.52 -22.32
N LEU A 502 -59.69 10.93 -23.56
CA LEU A 502 -58.63 11.90 -23.90
C LEU A 502 -59.08 13.35 -23.70
N ASP A 503 -60.35 13.65 -24.00
CA ASP A 503 -60.95 14.98 -23.81
C ASP A 503 -61.22 15.28 -22.31
N THR A 504 -61.66 14.30 -21.53
CA THR A 504 -62.00 14.46 -20.09
C THR A 504 -60.80 14.72 -19.18
N ARG A 505 -59.58 14.33 -19.57
CA ARG A 505 -58.33 14.72 -18.87
C ARG A 505 -57.75 16.06 -19.32
N GLY A 506 -58.31 16.68 -20.36
CA GLY A 506 -57.90 18.00 -20.85
C GLY A 506 -58.72 19.18 -20.30
N ALA A 507 -59.88 18.92 -19.70
CA ALA A 507 -60.85 19.95 -19.34
C ALA A 507 -60.89 20.23 -17.82
N GLY A 508 -60.39 21.40 -17.43
CA GLY A 508 -60.58 21.93 -16.08
C GLY A 508 -62.05 22.21 -15.77
N ARG A 509 -62.68 21.29 -15.01
CA ARG A 509 -63.85 21.45 -14.14
C ARG A 509 -64.72 22.72 -14.32
N GLU A 510 -65.72 22.66 -15.21
CA GLU A 510 -66.95 23.47 -15.08
C GLU A 510 -68.17 22.58 -14.87
N SER A 511 -69.09 23.01 -14.01
CA SER A 511 -70.24 22.23 -13.55
C SER A 511 -71.50 22.51 -14.36
N ARG A 512 -72.30 21.48 -14.69
CA ARG A 512 -73.72 21.67 -15.04
C ARG A 512 -74.62 20.55 -14.55
N SER A 513 -75.87 20.94 -14.28
CA SER A 513 -76.84 20.23 -13.43
C SER A 513 -77.80 19.34 -14.21
N GLY A 514 -78.18 18.20 -13.60
CA GLY A 514 -78.96 17.13 -14.23
C GLY A 514 -80.44 17.39 -14.54
N ALA A 515 -81.03 16.36 -15.17
CA ALA A 515 -82.46 16.22 -15.44
C ALA A 515 -82.92 14.79 -15.08
N ARG A 516 -84.19 14.64 -14.67
CA ARG A 516 -84.85 13.37 -14.27
C ARG A 516 -86.11 13.16 -15.12
N GLY A 517 -86.57 11.92 -15.27
CA GLY A 517 -87.90 11.62 -15.81
C GLY A 517 -88.50 10.32 -15.24
N ASN A 518 -89.82 10.18 -15.29
CA ASN A 518 -90.57 9.01 -15.81
C ASN A 518 -92.11 9.25 -15.79
N PRO A 519 -92.95 8.44 -16.50
CA PRO A 519 -94.40 8.64 -16.65
C PRO A 519 -95.29 7.50 -16.07
N GLU A 520 -96.63 7.67 -16.05
CA GLU A 520 -97.62 6.59 -15.79
C GLU A 520 -98.95 6.70 -16.59
N ASN A 521 -99.41 5.52 -17.08
CA ASN A 521 -100.74 4.92 -17.31
C ASN A 521 -102.06 5.65 -17.78
N LEU A 522 -102.70 5.02 -18.80
CA LEU A 522 -104.07 4.42 -18.89
C LEU A 522 -105.26 5.04 -18.10
N SER A 523 -106.54 5.03 -18.54
CA SER A 523 -107.30 4.36 -19.64
C SER A 523 -108.63 5.11 -19.91
N ASP A 524 -109.39 4.79 -20.98
CA ASP A 524 -110.88 4.82 -20.88
C ASP A 524 -111.62 4.01 -21.98
N GLU A 525 -112.86 3.63 -21.70
CA GLU A 525 -113.61 2.55 -22.40
C GLU A 525 -114.98 2.99 -23.00
N ALA A 526 -115.54 2.12 -23.86
CA ALA A 526 -116.97 1.95 -24.18
C ALA A 526 -117.68 2.92 -25.17
N ARG A 527 -118.23 2.35 -26.26
CA ARG A 527 -119.61 2.57 -26.81
C ARG A 527 -119.93 1.89 -28.16
N ARG A 528 -119.59 0.60 -28.38
CA ARG A 528 -119.99 -0.13 -29.62
C ARG A 528 -120.38 -1.60 -29.39
N THR A 529 -121.49 -1.84 -28.69
CA THR A 529 -121.97 -3.18 -28.35
C THR A 529 -123.49 -3.30 -28.47
N GLU A 530 -124.01 -3.51 -29.69
CA GLU A 530 -125.37 -4.06 -29.85
C GLU A 530 -125.68 -4.76 -31.20
N MET A 531 -124.96 -4.46 -32.30
CA MET A 531 -125.23 -5.03 -33.63
C MET A 531 -124.59 -6.41 -33.92
N SER A 532 -123.88 -7.02 -32.96
CA SER A 532 -122.99 -8.17 -33.22
C SER A 532 -123.61 -9.56 -33.05
N ARG A 533 -124.84 -9.70 -32.49
CA ARG A 533 -125.36 -11.03 -32.10
C ARG A 533 -125.87 -11.93 -33.24
N HIS A 534 -126.32 -11.37 -34.38
CA HIS A 534 -126.85 -12.20 -35.47
C HIS A 534 -125.77 -12.71 -36.46
N ARG A 535 -124.66 -11.97 -36.65
CA ARG A 535 -123.57 -12.38 -37.56
C ARG A 535 -122.65 -13.46 -36.96
N VAL A 536 -122.65 -13.63 -35.63
CA VAL A 536 -121.78 -14.58 -34.92
C VAL A 536 -122.15 -16.05 -35.17
N MET A 537 -123.42 -16.37 -35.43
CA MET A 537 -123.83 -17.77 -35.67
C MET A 537 -123.41 -18.29 -37.04
N GLU A 538 -123.51 -17.47 -38.09
CA GLU A 538 -123.10 -17.85 -39.44
C GLU A 538 -121.56 -17.88 -39.58
N ALA A 539 -120.87 -16.93 -38.91
CA ALA A 539 -119.41 -16.95 -38.80
C ALA A 539 -118.88 -18.20 -38.07
N LYS A 540 -119.60 -18.70 -37.04
CA LYS A 540 -119.20 -19.91 -36.28
C LYS A 540 -119.11 -21.17 -37.15
N GLN A 541 -119.97 -21.33 -38.16
CA GLN A 541 -119.92 -22.53 -39.01
C GLN A 541 -118.78 -22.49 -40.04
N ARG A 542 -118.37 -21.30 -40.52
CA ARG A 542 -117.17 -21.17 -41.37
C ARG A 542 -115.88 -21.28 -40.57
N ALA A 543 -115.84 -20.69 -39.37
CA ALA A 543 -114.71 -20.79 -38.46
C ALA A 543 -114.33 -22.24 -38.15
N LEU A 544 -115.30 -23.12 -37.88
CA LEU A 544 -115.05 -24.54 -37.57
C LEU A 544 -114.47 -25.36 -38.75
N ALA A 545 -114.67 -24.90 -39.99
CA ALA A 545 -114.08 -25.51 -41.18
C ALA A 545 -112.66 -24.97 -41.44
N GLU A 546 -112.46 -23.67 -41.27
CA GLU A 546 -111.14 -23.03 -41.37
C GLU A 546 -110.19 -23.53 -40.27
N GLU A 547 -110.68 -23.66 -39.03
CA GLU A 547 -109.96 -24.19 -37.86
C GLU A 547 -109.35 -25.57 -38.12
N LYS A 548 -110.12 -26.51 -38.68
CA LYS A 548 -109.59 -27.85 -39.04
C LYS A 548 -108.47 -27.79 -40.09
N THR A 549 -108.57 -26.90 -41.08
CA THR A 549 -107.49 -26.72 -42.08
C THR A 549 -106.30 -25.95 -41.53
N ALA A 550 -106.52 -25.10 -40.53
CA ALA A 550 -105.47 -24.38 -39.81
C ALA A 550 -104.71 -25.32 -38.86
N ASP A 551 -105.40 -26.25 -38.20
CA ASP A 551 -104.78 -27.25 -37.33
C ASP A 551 -103.94 -28.27 -38.11
N GLU A 552 -104.38 -28.74 -39.28
CA GLU A 552 -103.55 -29.60 -40.12
C GLU A 552 -102.27 -28.87 -40.58
N LYS A 553 -102.39 -27.59 -40.98
CA LYS A 553 -101.23 -26.74 -41.32
C LYS A 553 -100.33 -26.47 -40.11
N ARG A 554 -100.89 -26.28 -38.91
CA ARG A 554 -100.13 -26.14 -37.65
C ARG A 554 -99.39 -27.42 -37.31
N ARG A 555 -99.98 -28.60 -37.54
CA ARG A 555 -99.33 -29.90 -37.32
C ARG A 555 -98.13 -30.10 -38.26
N VAL A 556 -98.31 -29.86 -39.56
CA VAL A 556 -97.21 -29.93 -40.54
C VAL A 556 -96.10 -28.92 -40.22
N LEU A 557 -96.45 -27.69 -39.83
CA LEU A 557 -95.45 -26.68 -39.41
C LEU A 557 -94.73 -27.08 -38.11
N ALA A 558 -95.42 -27.74 -37.17
CA ALA A 558 -94.81 -28.26 -35.95
C ALA A 558 -93.87 -29.44 -36.25
N GLU A 559 -94.26 -30.36 -37.14
CA GLU A 559 -93.41 -31.47 -37.61
C GLU A 559 -92.16 -30.94 -38.34
N GLN A 560 -92.29 -29.91 -39.19
CA GLN A 560 -91.15 -29.24 -39.84
C GLN A 560 -90.21 -28.57 -38.83
N LYS A 561 -90.75 -27.81 -37.86
CA LYS A 561 -89.94 -27.19 -36.78
C LYS A 561 -89.26 -28.22 -35.89
N ALA A 562 -89.89 -29.36 -35.61
CA ALA A 562 -89.28 -30.45 -34.87
C ALA A 562 -88.15 -31.14 -35.66
N ALA A 563 -88.31 -31.29 -36.98
CA ALA A 563 -87.25 -31.80 -37.86
C ALA A 563 -86.08 -30.82 -37.97
N GLU A 564 -86.34 -29.52 -38.04
CA GLU A 564 -85.32 -28.47 -38.05
C GLU A 564 -84.56 -28.41 -36.71
N ALA A 565 -85.26 -28.48 -35.58
CA ALA A 565 -84.65 -28.54 -34.26
C ALA A 565 -83.68 -29.74 -34.12
N LYS A 566 -84.09 -30.93 -34.59
CA LYS A 566 -83.20 -32.11 -34.63
C LYS A 566 -81.98 -31.91 -35.53
N ARG A 567 -82.12 -31.22 -36.66
CA ARG A 567 -80.98 -30.88 -37.54
C ARG A 567 -80.03 -29.89 -36.86
N GLN A 568 -80.55 -28.87 -36.18
CA GLN A 568 -79.75 -27.91 -35.41
C GLN A 568 -79.04 -28.58 -34.21
N GLU A 569 -79.67 -29.56 -33.56
CA GLU A 569 -79.07 -30.34 -32.48
C GLU A 569 -77.92 -31.23 -32.98
N MET A 570 -78.13 -31.97 -34.08
CA MET A 570 -77.06 -32.75 -34.73
C MET A 570 -75.89 -31.85 -35.17
N ALA A 571 -76.17 -30.67 -35.73
CA ALA A 571 -75.14 -29.70 -36.12
C ALA A 571 -74.37 -29.15 -34.89
N ARG A 572 -75.05 -28.92 -33.76
CA ARG A 572 -74.40 -28.55 -32.49
C ARG A 572 -73.52 -29.66 -31.95
N GLN A 573 -73.98 -30.92 -31.99
CA GLN A 573 -73.18 -32.08 -31.58
C GLN A 573 -71.91 -32.22 -32.44
N GLN A 574 -72.04 -32.12 -33.78
CA GLN A 574 -70.90 -32.12 -34.70
C GLN A 574 -69.93 -30.95 -34.46
N ALA A 575 -70.44 -29.75 -34.14
CA ALA A 575 -69.60 -28.60 -33.81
C ALA A 575 -68.85 -28.76 -32.47
N VAL A 576 -69.47 -29.42 -31.47
CA VAL A 576 -68.80 -29.77 -30.20
C VAL A 576 -67.72 -30.83 -30.44
N GLU A 577 -68.02 -31.86 -31.22
CA GLU A 577 -67.05 -32.92 -31.54
C GLU A 577 -65.86 -32.37 -32.35
N ALA A 578 -66.10 -31.49 -33.33
CA ALA A 578 -65.05 -30.80 -34.07
C ALA A 578 -64.15 -29.95 -33.15
N LYS A 579 -64.72 -29.23 -32.19
CA LYS A 579 -63.94 -28.47 -31.18
C LYS A 579 -63.11 -29.39 -30.27
N GLN A 580 -63.66 -30.55 -29.87
CA GLN A 580 -62.91 -31.53 -29.07
C GLN A 580 -61.74 -32.15 -29.86
N ARG A 581 -61.92 -32.42 -31.16
CA ARG A 581 -60.85 -32.91 -32.04
C ARG A 581 -59.75 -31.86 -32.23
N ALA A 582 -60.10 -30.61 -32.51
CA ALA A 582 -59.12 -29.51 -32.63
C ALA A 582 -58.29 -29.31 -31.34
N LEU A 583 -58.94 -29.34 -30.17
CA LEU A 583 -58.24 -29.25 -28.87
C LEU A 583 -57.33 -30.46 -28.59
N ALA A 584 -57.67 -31.64 -29.10
CA ALA A 584 -56.82 -32.83 -29.00
C ALA A 584 -55.58 -32.73 -29.92
N GLU A 585 -55.73 -32.20 -31.13
CA GLU A 585 -54.64 -31.94 -32.08
C GLU A 585 -53.68 -30.86 -31.56
N GLU A 586 -54.20 -29.78 -30.98
CA GLU A 586 -53.42 -28.73 -30.33
C GLU A 586 -52.54 -29.30 -29.20
N LYS A 587 -53.13 -30.08 -28.29
CA LYS A 587 -52.41 -30.76 -27.18
C LYS A 587 -51.38 -31.76 -27.70
N ALA A 588 -51.66 -32.46 -28.79
CA ALA A 588 -50.70 -33.38 -29.41
C ALA A 588 -49.50 -32.63 -30.04
N MET A 589 -49.72 -31.45 -30.63
CA MET A 589 -48.67 -30.58 -31.14
C MET A 589 -47.83 -29.96 -30.02
N GLU A 590 -48.46 -29.54 -28.92
CA GLU A 590 -47.77 -29.04 -27.74
C GLU A 590 -46.88 -30.12 -27.10
N ALA A 591 -47.40 -31.34 -26.91
CA ALA A 591 -46.62 -32.47 -26.41
C ALA A 591 -45.38 -32.77 -27.27
N ARG A 592 -45.50 -32.70 -28.61
CA ARG A 592 -44.37 -32.86 -29.54
C ARG A 592 -43.34 -31.74 -29.40
N ARG A 593 -43.77 -30.48 -29.20
CA ARG A 593 -42.86 -29.34 -28.96
C ARG A 593 -42.07 -29.53 -27.65
N VAL A 594 -42.72 -29.97 -26.58
CA VAL A 594 -42.08 -30.28 -25.29
C VAL A 594 -41.08 -31.44 -25.42
N GLU A 595 -41.40 -32.48 -26.18
CA GLU A 595 -40.47 -33.60 -26.42
C GLU A 595 -39.22 -33.17 -27.20
N ILE A 596 -39.37 -32.34 -28.23
CA ILE A 596 -38.24 -31.78 -29.00
C ILE A 596 -37.36 -30.89 -28.11
N ALA A 597 -37.96 -29.99 -27.33
CA ALA A 597 -37.24 -29.14 -26.38
C ALA A 597 -36.48 -29.98 -25.33
N ARG A 598 -37.08 -31.07 -24.83
CA ARG A 598 -36.43 -32.00 -23.91
C ARG A 598 -35.21 -32.71 -24.55
N LYS A 599 -35.30 -33.14 -25.81
CA LYS A 599 -34.18 -33.74 -26.54
C LYS A 599 -33.04 -32.74 -26.74
N GLN A 600 -33.34 -31.52 -27.17
CA GLN A 600 -32.37 -30.44 -27.32
C GLN A 600 -31.68 -30.08 -25.99
N ALA A 601 -32.43 -30.05 -24.87
CA ALA A 601 -31.86 -29.81 -23.54
C ALA A 601 -30.91 -30.92 -23.07
N VAL A 602 -31.16 -32.19 -23.44
CA VAL A 602 -30.25 -33.31 -23.14
C VAL A 602 -28.97 -33.21 -23.99
N GLU A 603 -29.08 -32.93 -25.29
CA GLU A 603 -27.91 -32.73 -26.15
C GLU A 603 -27.06 -31.54 -25.71
N ALA A 604 -27.68 -30.41 -25.33
CA ALA A 604 -26.98 -29.25 -24.81
C ALA A 604 -26.19 -29.58 -23.53
N LYS A 605 -26.78 -30.34 -22.60
CA LYS A 605 -26.08 -30.81 -21.38
C LYS A 605 -24.93 -31.76 -21.71
N GLN A 606 -25.06 -32.63 -22.71
CA GLN A 606 -23.97 -33.51 -23.13
C GLN A 606 -22.81 -32.73 -23.78
N ARG A 607 -23.10 -31.71 -24.60
CA ARG A 607 -22.08 -30.83 -25.19
C ARG A 607 -21.34 -30.02 -24.11
N ALA A 608 -22.06 -29.40 -23.18
CA ALA A 608 -21.46 -28.66 -22.06
C ALA A 608 -20.55 -29.56 -21.20
N LEU A 609 -20.96 -30.80 -20.92
CA LEU A 609 -20.12 -31.75 -20.18
C LEU A 609 -18.87 -32.19 -20.97
N ALA A 610 -18.95 -32.30 -22.30
CA ALA A 610 -17.80 -32.60 -23.15
C ALA A 610 -16.82 -31.42 -23.20
N GLU A 611 -17.32 -30.20 -23.32
CA GLU A 611 -16.54 -28.96 -23.28
C GLU A 611 -15.84 -28.78 -21.92
N GLN A 612 -16.55 -29.03 -20.81
CA GLN A 612 -15.98 -29.00 -19.46
C GLN A 612 -14.81 -29.99 -19.32
N LYS A 613 -14.98 -31.24 -19.79
CA LYS A 613 -13.92 -32.26 -19.77
C LYS A 613 -12.73 -31.89 -20.67
N ALA A 614 -12.97 -31.29 -21.83
CA ALA A 614 -11.92 -30.81 -22.72
C ALA A 614 -11.14 -29.63 -22.11
N ALA A 615 -11.84 -28.71 -21.43
CA ALA A 615 -11.22 -27.61 -20.70
C ALA A 615 -10.40 -28.11 -19.50
N GLU A 616 -10.91 -29.10 -18.76
CA GLU A 616 -10.18 -29.74 -17.65
C GLU A 616 -8.91 -30.45 -18.14
N ALA A 617 -8.99 -31.21 -19.23
CA ALA A 617 -7.83 -31.86 -19.83
C ALA A 617 -6.74 -30.85 -20.23
N LYS A 618 -7.13 -29.74 -20.87
CA LYS A 618 -6.19 -28.64 -21.21
C LYS A 618 -5.57 -27.99 -19.96
N ARG A 619 -6.35 -27.78 -18.90
CA ARG A 619 -5.84 -27.28 -17.61
C ARG A 619 -4.82 -28.24 -16.98
N GLN A 620 -5.09 -29.54 -17.00
CA GLN A 620 -4.15 -30.56 -16.52
C GLN A 620 -2.87 -30.62 -17.37
N GLU A 621 -2.96 -30.43 -18.68
CA GLU A 621 -1.80 -30.36 -19.56
C GLU A 621 -0.94 -29.12 -19.30
N MET A 622 -1.53 -27.92 -19.21
CA MET A 622 -0.78 -26.71 -18.86
C MET A 622 -0.15 -26.80 -17.46
N ALA A 623 -0.86 -27.37 -16.47
CA ALA A 623 -0.31 -27.59 -15.13
C ALA A 623 0.90 -28.56 -15.16
N ARG A 624 0.89 -29.58 -16.02
CA ARG A 624 2.04 -30.47 -16.24
C ARG A 624 3.21 -29.75 -16.89
N GLN A 625 2.96 -28.90 -17.88
CA GLN A 625 4.00 -28.09 -18.54
C GLN A 625 4.64 -27.11 -17.55
N GLN A 626 3.83 -26.36 -16.78
CA GLN A 626 4.29 -25.48 -15.71
C GLN A 626 5.09 -26.23 -14.64
N ALA A 627 4.68 -27.44 -14.25
CA ALA A 627 5.42 -28.26 -13.29
C ALA A 627 6.79 -28.76 -13.83
N VAL A 628 6.91 -28.99 -15.14
CA VAL A 628 8.20 -29.30 -15.79
C VAL A 628 9.09 -28.06 -15.84
N GLU A 629 8.55 -26.91 -16.22
CA GLU A 629 9.29 -25.66 -16.29
C GLU A 629 9.78 -25.19 -14.91
N ALA A 630 8.93 -25.28 -13.89
CA ALA A 630 9.29 -24.99 -12.50
C ALA A 630 10.45 -25.87 -11.99
N LYS A 631 10.45 -27.17 -12.35
CA LYS A 631 11.57 -28.08 -12.04
C LYS A 631 12.86 -27.69 -12.77
N GLN A 632 12.77 -27.21 -14.01
CA GLN A 632 13.94 -26.73 -14.75
C GLN A 632 14.51 -25.44 -14.15
N ARG A 633 13.64 -24.49 -13.77
CA ARG A 633 14.02 -23.24 -13.07
C ARG A 633 14.70 -23.53 -11.73
N ALA A 634 14.11 -24.37 -10.88
CA ALA A 634 14.70 -24.78 -9.60
C ALA A 634 16.08 -25.46 -9.75
N LEU A 635 16.27 -26.29 -10.79
CA LEU A 635 17.57 -26.91 -11.09
C LEU A 635 18.61 -25.88 -11.58
N ALA A 636 18.19 -24.86 -12.32
CA ALA A 636 19.06 -23.77 -12.74
C ALA A 636 19.48 -22.87 -11.55
N GLU A 637 18.54 -22.55 -10.66
CA GLU A 637 18.79 -21.83 -9.42
C GLU A 637 19.74 -22.58 -8.49
N GLN A 638 19.56 -23.90 -8.33
CA GLN A 638 20.46 -24.74 -7.54
C GLN A 638 21.91 -24.68 -8.07
N LYS A 639 22.09 -24.77 -9.40
CA LYS A 639 23.40 -24.66 -10.05
C LYS A 639 24.00 -23.26 -9.90
N ALA A 640 23.19 -22.20 -10.00
CA ALA A 640 23.64 -20.83 -9.79
C ALA A 640 24.08 -20.59 -8.33
N MET A 641 23.35 -21.14 -7.37
CA MET A 641 23.71 -21.11 -5.94
C MET A 641 25.01 -21.87 -5.65
N GLU A 642 25.21 -23.03 -6.27
CA GLU A 642 26.46 -23.79 -6.15
C GLU A 642 27.65 -23.03 -6.75
N ALA A 643 27.50 -22.43 -7.95
CA ALA A 643 28.51 -21.58 -8.56
C ALA A 643 28.87 -20.37 -7.67
N ARG A 644 27.87 -19.68 -7.11
CA ARG A 644 28.07 -18.57 -6.16
C ARG A 644 28.83 -19.01 -4.91
N ARG A 645 28.53 -20.20 -4.35
CA ARG A 645 29.27 -20.75 -3.20
C ARG A 645 30.75 -21.02 -3.52
N VAL A 646 31.04 -21.56 -4.70
CA VAL A 646 32.42 -21.78 -5.18
C VAL A 646 33.16 -20.44 -5.36
N GLU A 647 32.49 -19.42 -5.90
CA GLU A 647 33.08 -18.08 -6.07
C GLU A 647 33.37 -17.41 -4.72
N ILE A 648 32.46 -17.48 -3.75
CA ILE A 648 32.64 -16.96 -2.39
C ILE A 648 33.82 -17.68 -1.70
N ALA A 649 33.88 -19.01 -1.78
CA ALA A 649 35.00 -19.78 -1.23
C ALA A 649 36.34 -19.38 -1.87
N ARG A 650 36.37 -19.11 -3.18
CA ARG A 650 37.56 -18.61 -3.89
C ARG A 650 37.97 -17.21 -3.41
N LYS A 651 37.01 -16.28 -3.23
CA LYS A 651 37.26 -14.93 -2.68
C LYS A 651 37.84 -15.01 -1.26
N GLN A 652 37.22 -15.80 -0.38
CA GLN A 652 37.69 -16.04 0.98
C GLN A 652 39.11 -16.65 1.01
N ALA A 653 39.42 -17.58 0.11
CA ALA A 653 40.76 -18.16 0.00
C ALA A 653 41.84 -17.14 -0.46
N VAL A 654 41.47 -16.19 -1.33
CA VAL A 654 42.36 -15.09 -1.75
C VAL A 654 42.58 -14.11 -0.59
N GLU A 655 41.52 -13.69 0.11
CA GLU A 655 41.63 -12.83 1.29
C GLU A 655 42.47 -13.47 2.40
N ALA A 656 42.27 -14.77 2.67
CA ALA A 656 43.04 -15.49 3.67
C ALA A 656 44.55 -15.50 3.34
N LYS A 657 44.91 -15.68 2.06
CA LYS A 657 46.31 -15.57 1.59
C LYS A 657 46.87 -14.15 1.74
N GLN A 658 46.08 -13.11 1.44
CA GLN A 658 46.49 -11.72 1.63
C GLN A 658 46.70 -11.39 3.12
N ARG A 659 45.81 -11.86 4.01
CA ARG A 659 45.95 -11.68 5.47
C ARG A 659 47.17 -12.41 6.02
N ALA A 660 47.47 -13.62 5.54
CA ALA A 660 48.69 -14.34 5.90
C ALA A 660 49.95 -13.56 5.48
N LEU A 661 50.02 -13.13 4.21
CA LEU A 661 51.16 -12.35 3.71
C LEU A 661 51.36 -11.02 4.48
N ALA A 662 50.27 -10.33 4.83
CA ALA A 662 50.33 -9.12 5.64
C ALA A 662 50.84 -9.39 7.07
N LYS A 663 50.46 -10.52 7.67
CA LYS A 663 50.96 -10.96 8.98
C LYS A 663 52.45 -11.27 8.92
N ASP A 664 52.91 -12.02 7.92
CA ASP A 664 54.33 -12.35 7.74
C ASP A 664 55.18 -11.08 7.55
N GLN A 665 54.71 -10.11 6.76
CA GLN A 665 55.36 -8.81 6.59
C GLN A 665 55.40 -7.99 7.89
N ALA A 666 54.35 -8.04 8.72
CA ALA A 666 54.33 -7.38 10.02
C ALA A 666 55.30 -8.03 11.01
N GLU A 667 55.38 -9.36 11.03
CA GLU A 667 56.33 -10.12 11.85
C GLU A 667 57.79 -9.87 11.43
N GLN A 668 58.07 -9.79 10.12
CA GLN A 668 59.40 -9.41 9.61
C GLN A 668 59.80 -7.99 10.06
N LYS A 669 58.92 -6.99 9.89
CA LYS A 669 59.17 -5.61 10.35
C LYS A 669 59.37 -5.53 11.86
N ALA A 670 58.59 -6.29 12.64
CA ALA A 670 58.75 -6.36 14.08
C ALA A 670 60.06 -7.03 14.50
N ALA A 671 60.53 -8.06 13.78
CA ALA A 671 61.81 -8.70 14.01
C ALA A 671 62.99 -7.77 13.67
N GLU A 672 62.89 -7.00 12.58
CA GLU A 672 63.88 -5.99 12.21
C GLU A 672 63.96 -4.86 13.26
N ALA A 673 62.81 -4.31 13.69
CA ALA A 673 62.75 -3.30 14.74
C ALA A 673 63.38 -3.79 16.06
N ARG A 674 63.13 -5.05 16.45
CA ARG A 674 63.79 -5.68 17.62
C ARG A 674 65.31 -5.77 17.45
N ARG A 675 65.80 -6.11 16.25
CA ARG A 675 67.26 -6.15 15.97
C ARG A 675 67.90 -4.75 16.09
N VAL A 676 67.23 -3.72 15.54
CA VAL A 676 67.70 -2.32 15.64
C VAL A 676 67.76 -1.88 17.10
N GLU A 677 66.74 -2.18 17.91
CA GLU A 677 66.73 -1.78 19.32
C GLU A 677 67.76 -2.56 20.16
N ILE A 678 67.99 -3.85 19.87
CA ILE A 678 69.10 -4.62 20.50
C ILE A 678 70.45 -3.99 20.16
N ALA A 679 70.69 -3.63 18.89
CA ALA A 679 71.93 -2.97 18.47
C ALA A 679 72.10 -1.59 19.14
N ARG A 680 71.01 -0.82 19.28
CA ARG A 680 70.99 0.46 20.02
C ARG A 680 71.35 0.26 21.48
N GLN A 681 70.78 -0.73 22.15
CA GLN A 681 71.06 -1.04 23.55
C GLN A 681 72.53 -1.45 23.75
N GLN A 682 73.06 -2.30 22.86
CA GLN A 682 74.48 -2.68 22.85
C GLN A 682 75.39 -1.46 22.67
N ALA A 683 75.04 -0.52 21.80
CA ALA A 683 75.81 0.72 21.61
C ALA A 683 75.75 1.64 22.84
N LEU A 684 74.62 1.73 23.54
CA LEU A 684 74.49 2.47 24.79
C LEU A 684 75.32 1.83 25.92
N ASP A 685 75.30 0.51 26.05
CA ASP A 685 76.11 -0.19 27.05
C ASP A 685 77.61 -0.17 26.74
N ALA A 686 78.00 -0.19 25.45
CA ALA A 686 79.38 0.07 25.04
C ALA A 686 79.84 1.49 25.44
N ARG A 687 79.01 2.52 25.19
CA ARG A 687 79.29 3.90 25.65
C ARG A 687 79.39 3.99 27.17
N ARG A 688 78.50 3.33 27.92
CA ARG A 688 78.58 3.25 29.39
C ARG A 688 79.88 2.61 29.87
N LYS A 689 80.34 1.52 29.25
CA LYS A 689 81.63 0.87 29.57
C LYS A 689 82.82 1.79 29.29
N VAL A 690 82.81 2.56 28.19
CA VAL A 690 83.86 3.55 27.90
C VAL A 690 83.88 4.66 28.96
N VAL A 691 82.73 5.22 29.33
CA VAL A 691 82.64 6.25 30.38
C VAL A 691 83.06 5.70 31.75
N ALA A 692 82.70 4.47 32.08
CA ALA A 692 83.13 3.81 33.32
C ALA A 692 84.66 3.61 33.34
N ARG A 693 85.26 3.18 32.22
CA ARG A 693 86.71 3.06 32.07
C ARG A 693 87.42 4.41 32.20
N GLN A 694 86.91 5.46 31.56
CA GLN A 694 87.46 6.82 31.69
C GLN A 694 87.42 7.31 33.15
N ARG A 695 86.32 7.08 33.87
CA ARG A 695 86.21 7.41 35.30
C ARG A 695 87.17 6.60 36.18
N ALA A 696 87.43 5.34 35.86
CA ALA A 696 88.42 4.51 36.55
C ALA A 696 89.85 5.00 36.29
N GLU A 697 90.22 5.24 35.02
CA GLU A 697 91.52 5.81 34.66
C GLU A 697 91.73 7.20 35.30
N GLU A 698 90.68 8.01 35.42
CA GLU A 698 90.76 9.29 36.13
C GLU A 698 90.91 9.11 37.65
N SER A 699 90.21 8.16 38.27
CA SER A 699 90.34 7.89 39.71
C SER A 699 91.72 7.34 40.06
N GLU A 700 92.31 6.49 39.22
CA GLU A 700 93.70 6.04 39.34
C GLU A 700 94.69 7.20 39.20
N ARG A 701 94.52 8.09 38.21
CA ARG A 701 95.34 9.30 38.06
C ARG A 701 95.26 10.19 39.30
N ARG A 702 94.07 10.39 39.86
CA ARG A 702 93.84 11.14 41.11
C ARG A 702 94.53 10.46 42.31
N ALA A 703 94.42 9.14 42.44
CA ALA A 703 95.09 8.36 43.50
C ALA A 703 96.63 8.41 43.38
N VAL A 704 97.19 8.31 42.17
CA VAL A 704 98.63 8.47 41.91
C VAL A 704 99.09 9.89 42.23
N ALA A 705 98.30 10.92 41.90
CA ALA A 705 98.61 12.30 42.29
C ALA A 705 98.61 12.49 43.82
N GLN A 706 97.62 11.94 44.52
CA GLN A 706 97.58 11.95 45.99
C GLN A 706 98.79 11.24 46.62
N ARG A 707 99.16 10.05 46.12
CA ARG A 707 100.37 9.33 46.57
C ARG A 707 101.64 10.16 46.36
N LYS A 708 101.78 10.85 45.22
CA LYS A 708 102.92 11.75 44.97
C LYS A 708 102.98 12.93 45.94
N VAL A 709 101.82 13.54 46.26
CA VAL A 709 101.74 14.61 47.26
C VAL A 709 102.09 14.10 48.66
N GLU A 710 101.64 12.91 49.02
CA GLU A 710 101.94 12.31 50.32
C GLU A 710 103.41 11.88 50.43
N GLU A 711 104.00 11.30 49.38
CA GLU A 711 105.44 11.04 49.30
C GLU A 711 106.26 12.33 49.41
N ALA A 712 105.87 13.41 48.73
CA ALA A 712 106.54 14.70 48.84
C ALA A 712 106.48 15.24 50.29
N ARG A 713 105.32 15.10 50.96
CA ARG A 713 105.16 15.46 52.37
C ARG A 713 106.05 14.61 53.30
N ARG A 714 106.10 13.29 53.09
CA ARG A 714 106.98 12.37 53.85
C ARG A 714 108.47 12.68 53.62
N ARG A 715 108.88 13.01 52.38
CA ARG A 715 110.25 13.45 52.06
C ARG A 715 110.60 14.76 52.76
N ALA A 716 109.71 15.75 52.74
CA ALA A 716 109.89 17.01 53.45
C ALA A 716 109.98 16.82 54.98
N GLU A 717 109.20 15.91 55.55
CA GLU A 717 109.27 15.58 56.97
C GLU A 717 110.59 14.88 57.35
N ILE A 718 111.06 13.92 56.53
CA ILE A 718 112.37 13.28 56.70
C ILE A 718 113.50 14.32 56.60
N GLU A 719 113.43 15.26 55.66
CA GLU A 719 114.41 16.33 55.52
C GLU A 719 114.39 17.29 56.73
N ALA A 720 113.20 17.65 57.23
CA ALA A 720 113.04 18.46 58.44
C ALA A 720 113.61 17.76 59.68
N ARG A 721 113.33 16.46 59.87
CA ARG A 721 113.92 15.64 60.93
C ARG A 721 115.44 15.58 60.81
N ARG A 722 116.00 15.42 59.60
CA ARG A 722 117.45 15.43 59.34
C ARG A 722 118.08 16.79 59.66
N LYS A 723 117.44 17.90 59.29
CA LYS A 723 117.90 19.26 59.65
C LYS A 723 117.89 19.48 61.16
N ALA A 724 116.81 19.09 61.85
CA ALA A 724 116.72 19.16 63.31
C ALA A 724 117.78 18.28 64.02
N GLN A 725 118.09 17.10 63.49
CA GLN A 725 119.13 16.23 64.01
C GLN A 725 120.54 16.83 63.82
N ILE A 726 120.80 17.47 62.68
CA ILE A 726 122.05 18.21 62.42
C ILE A 726 122.18 19.41 63.38
N GLU A 727 121.10 20.17 63.62
CA GLU A 727 121.11 21.25 64.62
C GLU A 727 121.34 20.72 66.04
N ALA A 728 120.72 19.60 66.42
CA ALA A 728 120.94 18.98 67.73
C ALA A 728 122.40 18.52 67.90
N GLN A 729 123.00 17.92 66.87
CA GLN A 729 124.44 17.59 66.85
C GLN A 729 125.33 18.85 66.93
N ARG A 730 124.94 19.94 66.26
CA ARG A 730 125.69 21.21 66.32
C ARG A 730 125.60 21.84 67.72
N ARG A 731 124.45 21.76 68.38
CA ARG A 731 124.28 22.21 69.78
C ARG A 731 125.10 21.37 70.75
N THR A 732 125.09 20.04 70.65
CA THR A 732 125.92 19.19 71.53
C THR A 732 127.42 19.34 71.26
N GLN A 733 127.83 19.57 70.01
CA GLN A 733 129.22 19.95 69.69
C GLN A 733 129.60 21.30 70.31
N GLN A 734 128.73 22.32 70.24
CA GLN A 734 128.96 23.63 70.89
C GLN A 734 129.02 23.52 72.42
N GLU A 735 128.18 22.68 73.03
CA GLU A 735 128.26 22.40 74.48
C GLU A 735 129.55 21.66 74.84
N ALA A 736 129.99 20.69 74.04
CA ALA A 736 131.26 19.99 74.24
C ALA A 736 132.46 20.94 74.08
N GLN A 737 132.43 21.87 73.11
CA GLN A 737 133.42 22.94 72.97
C GLN A 737 133.44 23.84 74.20
N ARG A 738 132.29 24.35 74.65
CA ARG A 738 132.19 25.18 75.88
C ARG A 738 132.69 24.43 77.14
N ARG A 739 132.42 23.13 77.26
CA ARG A 739 132.94 22.28 78.35
C ARG A 739 134.47 22.11 78.26
N SER A 740 135.00 21.93 77.05
CA SER A 740 136.45 21.86 76.79
C SER A 740 137.15 23.18 77.14
N GLU A 741 136.61 24.31 76.70
CA GLU A 741 137.11 25.65 77.03
C GLU A 741 137.05 25.93 78.53
N ALA A 742 135.96 25.55 79.21
CA ALA A 742 135.85 25.67 80.66
C ALA A 742 136.86 24.78 81.42
N LEU A 743 137.16 23.58 80.91
CA LEU A 743 138.19 22.69 81.45
C LEU A 743 139.61 23.25 81.23
N LEU A 744 139.88 23.82 80.06
CA LEU A 744 141.14 24.51 79.76
C LEU A 744 141.31 25.78 80.61
N ALA A 745 140.24 26.53 80.85
CA ALA A 745 140.24 27.67 81.76
C ALA A 745 140.53 27.24 83.21
N LYS A 746 139.92 26.16 83.69
CA LYS A 746 140.25 25.57 85.00
C LYS A 746 141.71 25.15 85.11
N ARG A 747 142.24 24.43 84.11
CA ARG A 747 143.67 24.05 84.06
C ARG A 747 144.59 25.26 84.09
N ARG A 748 144.30 26.34 83.34
CA ARG A 748 145.08 27.59 83.40
C ARG A 748 145.08 28.23 84.79
N VAL A 749 143.96 28.20 85.51
CA VAL A 749 143.87 28.70 86.89
C VAL A 749 144.69 27.82 87.85
N GLU A 750 144.63 26.49 87.69
CA GLU A 750 145.44 25.55 88.48
C GLU A 750 146.95 25.69 88.19
N GLU A 751 147.34 25.83 86.92
CA GLU A 751 148.72 26.11 86.50
C GLU A 751 149.24 27.44 87.06
N GLN A 752 148.43 28.50 87.04
CA GLN A 752 148.79 29.77 87.69
C GLN A 752 148.95 29.61 89.21
N ARG A 753 148.13 28.80 89.87
CA ARG A 753 148.23 28.50 91.30
C ARG A 753 149.53 27.74 91.61
N ALA A 754 149.82 26.69 90.83
CA ALA A 754 151.04 25.90 90.94
C ALA A 754 152.31 26.70 90.60
N ALA A 755 152.26 27.61 89.62
CA ALA A 755 153.36 28.52 89.30
C ALA A 755 153.64 29.50 90.46
N LYS A 756 152.59 30.01 91.11
CA LYS A 756 152.71 30.88 92.29
C LYS A 756 153.34 30.14 93.48
N GLU A 757 152.97 28.88 93.71
CA GLU A 757 153.61 28.04 94.74
C GLU A 757 155.06 27.70 94.41
N ARG A 758 155.38 27.38 93.13
CA ARG A 758 156.75 27.15 92.68
C ARG A 758 157.64 28.38 92.88
N ALA A 759 157.16 29.59 92.58
CA ALA A 759 157.88 30.83 92.85
C ALA A 759 158.18 31.03 94.36
N LEU A 760 157.20 30.71 95.21
CA LEU A 760 157.31 30.81 96.68
C LEU A 760 158.30 29.76 97.25
N ALA A 761 158.34 28.56 96.68
CA ALA A 761 159.34 27.54 96.99
C ALA A 761 160.76 27.94 96.54
N LEU A 762 160.90 28.53 95.36
CA LEU A 762 162.19 28.95 94.80
C LEU A 762 162.82 30.09 95.62
N GLY A 763 162.01 31.04 96.10
CA GLY A 763 162.46 32.07 97.04
C GLY A 763 162.98 31.50 98.36
N ARG A 764 162.30 30.48 98.93
CA ARG A 764 162.77 29.76 100.13
C ARG A 764 164.07 28.99 99.88
N ALA A 765 164.25 28.40 98.70
CA ALA A 765 165.48 27.70 98.32
C ALA A 765 166.68 28.66 98.16
N GLN A 766 166.49 29.80 97.51
CA GLN A 766 167.54 30.81 97.32
C GLN A 766 168.01 31.44 98.65
N ALA A 767 167.08 31.69 99.59
CA ALA A 767 167.44 32.13 100.94
C ALA A 767 168.33 31.10 101.68
N LYS A 768 168.01 29.81 101.56
CA LYS A 768 168.76 28.70 102.18
C LYS A 768 170.17 28.55 101.57
N ALA A 769 170.27 28.66 100.24
CA ALA A 769 171.55 28.62 99.52
C ALA A 769 172.48 29.78 99.89
N LYS A 770 171.94 31.01 100.05
CA LYS A 770 172.74 32.19 100.43
C LYS A 770 173.33 32.07 101.85
N ALA A 771 172.60 31.42 102.77
CA ALA A 771 173.12 31.10 104.10
C ALA A 771 174.25 30.06 104.07
N GLN A 772 174.10 28.99 103.26
CA GLN A 772 175.12 27.94 103.14
C GLN A 772 176.41 28.42 102.46
N ALA A 773 176.31 29.28 101.44
CA ALA A 773 177.48 29.88 100.78
C ALA A 773 178.30 30.77 101.74
N SER A 774 177.64 31.52 102.64
CA SER A 774 178.30 32.32 103.67
C SER A 774 179.10 31.45 104.65
N ALA A 775 178.53 30.32 105.09
CA ALA A 775 179.21 29.39 105.98
C ALA A 775 180.43 28.71 105.32
N GLN A 776 180.33 28.33 104.03
CA GLN A 776 181.45 27.72 103.30
C GLN A 776 182.61 28.71 103.04
N ALA A 777 182.30 30.00 102.79
CA ALA A 777 183.33 31.04 102.65
C ALA A 777 184.14 31.28 103.94
N ALA A 778 183.50 31.16 105.12
CA ALA A 778 184.18 31.24 106.41
C ALA A 778 185.12 30.03 106.64
N ALA A 779 184.66 28.81 106.33
CA ALA A 779 185.46 27.59 106.50
C ALA A 779 186.71 27.55 105.60
N LEU A 780 186.63 28.08 104.38
CA LEU A 780 187.78 28.17 103.47
C LEU A 780 188.84 29.18 103.94
N ARG A 781 188.44 30.27 104.62
CA ARG A 781 189.39 31.22 105.21
C ARG A 781 190.21 30.59 106.34
N GLN A 782 189.58 29.80 107.23
CA GLN A 782 190.32 29.05 108.26
C GLN A 782 191.31 28.03 107.66
N LYS A 783 190.91 27.29 106.62
CA LYS A 783 191.83 26.33 105.97
C LYS A 783 193.02 27.00 105.29
N ALA A 784 192.85 28.19 104.70
CA ALA A 784 193.94 28.96 104.11
C ALA A 784 194.93 29.51 105.16
N GLU A 785 194.47 29.80 106.39
CA GLU A 785 195.35 30.24 107.48
C GLU A 785 196.18 29.08 108.06
N ILE A 786 195.59 27.89 108.20
CA ILE A 786 196.29 26.67 108.63
C ILE A 786 197.41 26.31 107.64
N ALA A 787 197.13 26.32 106.34
CA ALA A 787 198.13 26.04 105.30
C ALA A 787 199.33 27.02 105.33
N ARG A 788 199.10 28.30 105.65
CA ARG A 788 200.19 29.28 105.81
C ARG A 788 201.08 29.01 107.05
N ARG A 789 200.54 28.40 108.11
CA ARG A 789 201.32 28.04 109.32
C ARG A 789 202.18 26.79 109.10
N GLU A 790 201.79 25.86 108.24
CA GLU A 790 202.63 24.69 107.93
C GLU A 790 203.79 25.04 106.99
N VAL A 791 203.56 25.89 105.99
CA VAL A 791 204.63 26.39 105.11
C VAL A 791 205.69 27.20 105.87
N SER A 792 205.34 27.85 107.00
CA SER A 792 206.33 28.51 107.86
C SER A 792 207.11 27.54 108.77
N LYS A 793 206.55 26.36 109.08
CA LYS A 793 207.22 25.32 109.88
C LYS A 793 208.25 24.54 109.07
N SER A 794 207.92 24.07 107.87
CA SER A 794 208.89 23.33 107.04
C SER A 794 210.06 24.20 106.58
N ARG A 795 209.89 25.53 106.46
CA ARG A 795 211.00 26.45 106.19
C ARG A 795 212.00 26.57 107.36
N ARG A 796 211.63 26.19 108.58
CA ARG A 796 212.52 26.10 109.76
C ARG A 796 213.21 24.74 109.94
N GLN A 797 212.86 23.73 109.14
CA GLN A 797 213.47 22.40 109.20
C GLN A 797 214.50 22.19 108.07
N LYS A 798 215.02 23.30 107.53
CA LYS A 798 216.15 23.35 106.59
C LYS A 798 217.45 23.86 107.25
N GLU A 799 217.46 23.90 108.59
CA GLU A 799 218.57 24.37 109.44
C GLU A 799 218.88 23.38 110.58
N ARG A 800 218.66 22.08 110.36
CA ARG A 800 219.24 20.96 111.12
C ARG A 800 219.28 19.70 110.26
#